data_AF-A0A1W4XG67-F1
#
_entry.id   AF-A0A1W4XG67-F1
#
_cell.length_a   1.000
_cell.length_b   1.000
_cell.length_c   1.000
_cell.angle_alpha   90.00
_cell.angle_beta   90.00
_cell.angle_gamma   90.00
#
_symmetry.space_group_name_H-M   'P 1'
#
loop_
_entity.id
_entity.type
_entity.pdbx_description
1 polymer ?
#
loop_
_entity_poly.entity_id
_entity_poly.type
_entity_poly.pdbx_seq_one_letter_code
_entity_poly.pdbx_strand_id
1 'polypeptide(L)'
;MWFLRFLCFVLILPFGFAENKKPHIIVIVADDMGFNDVGFHGSNEIPTPNIDALAYNGVILNSHYTQALCTPSRSAFLTGKYPIHLGMQHLVILEPEPWGLPLNETLLPQHLKRNGYATHAIGKWHLGFFKKEYTPTYRGFDTHFGYWQGLQDYYQHTVHATYGDEYGYDMRRNMTVDWSAQGKYSTDLFTSEAIKLIKEHDSNQPMFMYFAHLAPHSGNDDNPLQAPDEEIAKFGYIADPERRIYAAMVSLLDQSIGKVVTALREKHMLENSIILFMSDNGAQPEGIHANHGSNYPLRGVKNSPWEGGNRCVAAVWSPLIKKPQRVSNKLMHISDWLPTFYSAAGLNKTELGDIDGIDMWQAISEDAPGSRTEMLYNIDPVYSYASIRKGDWKYINGSTSKKNDGWKGSSGRSELYKYDEKSVLSSKVAVAVAGMITSKQIQEKYSNDQHKVNESASTFKFLDSNVISQIRKEATVNCGHPNIEEMQDKHICDPFVSPCLFNLKDDPCERINLAADKQSTMINLEMLLQQYKRGAVDPINVPADPLANPNLYNNTWVNWKDYEVTKKKISYKVLSPLAIGLISAACVAFLIVIVTLLAFTTKKAKSINGSIYNEYEQGNCEENIVDDDIKIKCNDQAFEHKEKLKTGSFKEPLKIIE
;
A
#
# COMPACT_ATOMS: atom_id res chain seq x y z
N MET A 1 11.41 -73.14 -44.22
CA MET A 1 11.84 -71.78 -44.59
C MET A 1 10.58 -70.92 -44.62
N TRP A 2 10.22 -70.32 -43.49
CA TRP A 2 10.49 -68.91 -43.13
C TRP A 2 9.73 -67.93 -44.04
N PHE A 3 8.94 -66.96 -43.58
CA PHE A 3 8.24 -66.69 -42.31
C PHE A 3 7.27 -65.55 -42.66
N LEU A 4 6.07 -65.55 -42.06
CA LEU A 4 5.05 -64.50 -42.15
C LEU A 4 5.63 -63.10 -41.88
N ARG A 5 5.22 -62.10 -42.68
CA ARG A 5 5.20 -60.67 -42.28
C ARG A 5 3.81 -60.10 -42.55
N PHE A 6 2.90 -60.31 -41.62
CA PHE A 6 1.71 -59.49 -41.46
C PHE A 6 2.14 -58.22 -40.71
N LEU A 7 2.12 -57.07 -41.39
CA LEU A 7 2.39 -55.78 -40.79
C LEU A 7 1.10 -55.28 -40.13
N CYS A 8 0.99 -55.39 -38.81
CA CYS A 8 -0.05 -54.71 -38.04
C CYS A 8 0.18 -53.20 -38.09
N PHE A 9 -0.55 -52.49 -38.95
CA PHE A 9 -0.77 -51.05 -38.78
C PHE A 9 -1.73 -50.85 -37.60
N VAL A 10 -1.18 -50.73 -36.40
CA VAL A 10 -1.93 -50.19 -35.26
C VAL A 10 -2.06 -48.68 -35.52
N LEU A 11 -3.24 -48.26 -35.96
CA LEU A 11 -3.68 -46.87 -35.88
C LEU A 11 -3.69 -46.48 -34.41
N ILE A 12 -2.57 -45.95 -33.92
CA ILE A 12 -2.53 -45.19 -32.68
C ILE A 12 -3.24 -43.88 -33.00
N LEU A 13 -4.56 -43.87 -32.83
CA LEU A 13 -5.29 -42.62 -32.63
C LEU A 13 -4.58 -41.92 -31.47
N PRO A 14 -4.07 -40.68 -31.62
CA PRO A 14 -3.63 -39.93 -30.47
C PRO A 14 -4.87 -39.79 -29.60
N PHE A 15 -4.89 -40.51 -28.47
CA PHE A 15 -5.66 -40.07 -27.32
C PHE A 15 -5.14 -38.67 -27.05
N GLY A 16 -5.85 -37.67 -27.57
CA GLY A 16 -5.66 -36.30 -27.18
C GLY A 16 -5.98 -36.26 -25.69
N PHE A 17 -4.95 -36.43 -24.86
CA PHE A 17 -5.02 -35.95 -23.50
C PHE A 17 -5.41 -34.49 -23.65
N ALA A 18 -6.61 -34.13 -23.17
CA ALA A 18 -7.01 -32.75 -23.07
C ALA A 18 -5.95 -32.07 -22.21
N GLU A 19 -5.02 -31.36 -22.86
CA GLU A 19 -3.98 -30.62 -22.17
C GLU A 19 -4.70 -29.60 -21.29
N ASN A 20 -4.57 -29.77 -19.97
CA ASN A 20 -5.29 -28.94 -19.02
C ASN A 20 -4.78 -27.50 -19.17
N LYS A 21 -5.55 -26.64 -19.83
CA LYS A 21 -5.11 -25.30 -20.21
C LYS A 21 -4.79 -24.49 -18.95
N LYS A 22 -3.57 -23.95 -18.88
CA LYS A 22 -3.13 -23.04 -17.82
C LYS A 22 -4.13 -21.87 -17.69
N PRO A 23 -4.56 -21.48 -16.47
CA PRO A 23 -5.52 -20.41 -16.28
C PRO A 23 -4.89 -19.05 -16.57
N HIS A 24 -5.72 -18.10 -17.01
CA HIS A 24 -5.37 -16.69 -16.94
C HIS A 24 -5.35 -16.26 -15.46
N ILE A 25 -4.39 -15.42 -15.08
CA ILE A 25 -4.21 -14.92 -13.72
C ILE A 25 -4.36 -13.41 -13.76
N ILE A 26 -5.41 -12.90 -13.13
CA ILE A 26 -5.74 -11.48 -13.08
C ILE A 26 -5.65 -11.03 -11.62
N VAL A 27 -4.69 -10.17 -11.32
CA VAL A 27 -4.46 -9.66 -9.98
C VAL A 27 -4.80 -8.19 -9.96
N ILE A 28 -5.84 -7.83 -9.22
CA ILE A 28 -6.32 -6.48 -9.04
C ILE A 28 -5.88 -6.02 -7.66
N VAL A 29 -5.07 -4.95 -7.61
CA VAL A 29 -4.52 -4.39 -6.37
C VAL A 29 -5.07 -2.99 -6.15
N ALA A 30 -5.77 -2.80 -5.04
CA ALA A 30 -6.11 -1.49 -4.50
C ALA A 30 -4.94 -0.94 -3.68
N ASP A 31 -4.82 0.39 -3.59
CA ASP A 31 -3.72 1.08 -2.91
C ASP A 31 -4.28 1.84 -1.70
N ASP A 32 -3.87 1.47 -0.49
CA ASP A 32 -4.41 1.98 0.79
C ASP A 32 -5.91 1.73 1.04
N MET A 33 -6.50 0.67 0.49
CA MET A 33 -7.89 0.32 0.82
C MET A 33 -7.98 -0.35 2.20
N GLY A 34 -8.73 0.26 3.10
CA GLY A 34 -8.87 -0.22 4.48
C GLY A 34 -9.78 -1.42 4.62
N PHE A 35 -9.62 -2.17 5.71
CA PHE A 35 -10.40 -3.38 5.98
C PHE A 35 -11.91 -3.14 5.98
N ASN A 36 -12.38 -1.95 6.36
CA ASN A 36 -13.80 -1.60 6.47
C ASN A 36 -14.37 -0.84 5.26
N ASP A 37 -13.62 -0.80 4.16
CA ASP A 37 -14.01 -0.04 2.97
C ASP A 37 -14.73 -0.90 1.91
N VAL A 38 -14.97 -2.18 2.22
CA VAL A 38 -15.76 -3.12 1.42
C VAL A 38 -17.04 -3.55 2.15
N GLY A 39 -18.09 -3.84 1.38
CA GLY A 39 -19.37 -4.25 1.93
C GLY A 39 -19.32 -5.63 2.58
N PHE A 40 -18.51 -6.54 2.04
CA PHE A 40 -18.41 -7.92 2.54
C PHE A 40 -17.78 -8.07 3.93
N HIS A 41 -17.05 -7.07 4.44
CA HIS A 41 -16.54 -7.05 5.82
C HIS A 41 -17.51 -6.43 6.85
N GLY A 42 -18.73 -6.10 6.43
CA GLY A 42 -19.78 -5.64 7.35
C GLY A 42 -20.01 -4.13 7.36
N SER A 43 -19.31 -3.38 6.51
CA SER A 43 -19.60 -1.96 6.25
C SER A 43 -20.84 -1.80 5.36
N ASN A 44 -21.63 -0.75 5.63
CA ASN A 44 -22.78 -0.34 4.83
C ASN A 44 -22.54 1.02 4.14
N GLU A 45 -21.43 1.71 4.45
CA GLU A 45 -21.22 3.12 4.12
C GLU A 45 -20.84 3.34 2.66
N ILE A 46 -19.93 2.50 2.12
CA ILE A 46 -19.46 2.58 0.74
C ILE A 46 -19.93 1.31 0.00
N PRO A 47 -20.94 1.40 -0.90
CA PRO A 47 -21.37 0.27 -1.71
C PRO A 47 -20.26 -0.17 -2.68
N THR A 48 -19.92 -1.46 -2.65
CA THR A 48 -18.91 -2.09 -3.51
C THR A 48 -19.48 -3.35 -4.17
N PRO A 49 -20.59 -3.24 -4.93
CA PRO A 49 -21.37 -4.40 -5.36
C PRO A 49 -20.64 -5.37 -6.30
N ASN A 50 -19.66 -4.91 -7.10
CA ASN A 50 -18.88 -5.79 -7.98
C ASN A 50 -17.79 -6.54 -7.20
N ILE A 51 -17.08 -5.86 -6.30
CA ILE A 51 -16.11 -6.45 -5.38
C ILE A 51 -16.79 -7.47 -4.47
N ASP A 52 -17.93 -7.10 -3.89
CA ASP A 52 -18.74 -7.98 -3.05
C ASP A 52 -19.22 -9.21 -3.84
N ALA A 53 -19.71 -9.03 -5.07
CA ALA A 53 -20.12 -10.16 -5.91
C ALA A 53 -18.95 -11.08 -6.27
N LEU A 54 -17.75 -10.54 -6.51
CA LEU A 54 -16.53 -11.33 -6.72
C LEU A 54 -16.23 -12.17 -5.47
N ALA A 55 -16.27 -11.54 -4.30
CA ALA A 55 -16.01 -12.14 -3.01
C ALA A 55 -17.00 -13.26 -2.66
N TYR A 56 -18.30 -12.99 -2.76
CA TYR A 56 -19.33 -13.98 -2.41
C TYR A 56 -19.43 -15.15 -3.39
N ASN A 57 -19.09 -14.95 -4.67
CA ASN A 57 -18.99 -16.07 -5.61
C ASN A 57 -17.67 -16.85 -5.46
N GLY A 58 -16.69 -16.30 -4.75
CA GLY A 58 -15.35 -16.84 -4.60
C GLY A 58 -15.07 -17.25 -3.16
N VAL A 59 -13.90 -16.83 -2.65
CA VAL A 59 -13.45 -17.07 -1.28
C VAL A 59 -12.96 -15.76 -0.70
N ILE A 60 -13.57 -15.34 0.41
CA ILE A 60 -13.06 -14.21 1.21
C ILE A 60 -11.89 -14.71 2.04
N LEU A 61 -10.75 -14.05 1.95
CA LEU A 61 -9.54 -14.40 2.69
C LEU A 61 -9.46 -13.53 3.94
N ASN A 62 -10.23 -13.89 4.96
CA ASN A 62 -10.44 -13.06 6.15
C ASN A 62 -9.20 -12.98 7.07
N SER A 63 -8.20 -13.84 6.87
CA SER A 63 -6.89 -13.81 7.55
C SER A 63 -5.74 -13.70 6.53
N HIS A 64 -5.92 -12.81 5.54
CA HIS A 64 -4.89 -12.40 4.59
C HIS A 64 -4.09 -11.20 5.12
N TYR A 65 -2.77 -11.29 5.00
CA TYR A 65 -1.84 -10.29 5.52
C TYR A 65 -0.89 -9.80 4.43
N THR A 66 -0.66 -8.50 4.44
CA THR A 66 0.35 -7.82 3.64
C THR A 66 1.38 -7.16 4.55
N GLN A 67 2.29 -6.39 3.97
CA GLN A 67 3.12 -5.46 4.72
C GLN A 67 2.34 -4.16 4.98
N ALA A 68 2.79 -3.35 5.94
CA ALA A 68 2.12 -2.11 6.31
C ALA A 68 2.28 -0.96 5.29
N LEU A 69 3.04 -1.15 4.22
CA LEU A 69 3.41 -0.13 3.23
C LEU A 69 3.53 -0.71 1.81
N CYS A 70 3.39 0.17 0.82
CA CYS A 70 3.31 -0.16 -0.60
C CYS A 70 4.53 -0.92 -1.15
N THR A 71 5.74 -0.32 -1.13
CA THR A 71 6.96 -0.95 -1.66
C THR A 71 7.25 -2.31 -1.00
N PRO A 72 7.24 -2.45 0.35
CA PRO A 72 7.42 -3.74 0.99
C PRO A 72 6.40 -4.79 0.55
N SER A 73 5.11 -4.45 0.50
CA SER A 73 4.06 -5.38 0.05
C SER A 73 4.24 -5.84 -1.39
N ARG A 74 4.50 -4.89 -2.30
CA ARG A 74 4.70 -5.17 -3.74
C ARG A 74 5.95 -6.00 -3.97
N SER A 75 7.01 -5.76 -3.21
CA SER A 75 8.24 -6.56 -3.25
C SER A 75 7.96 -8.01 -2.83
N ALA A 76 7.22 -8.19 -1.73
CA ALA A 76 6.88 -9.51 -1.21
C ALA A 76 5.94 -10.28 -2.12
N PHE A 77 4.96 -9.60 -2.72
CA PHE A 77 4.05 -10.17 -3.70
C PHE A 77 4.78 -10.72 -4.93
N LEU A 78 5.67 -9.92 -5.52
CA LEU A 78 6.32 -10.29 -6.78
C LEU A 78 7.49 -11.26 -6.60
N THR A 79 8.13 -11.32 -5.44
CA THR A 79 9.27 -12.21 -5.17
C THR A 79 8.90 -13.46 -4.38
N GLY A 80 7.77 -13.45 -3.66
CA GLY A 80 7.46 -14.47 -2.67
C GLY A 80 8.39 -14.42 -1.45
N LYS A 81 9.13 -13.33 -1.21
CA LYS A 81 10.04 -13.16 -0.07
C LYS A 81 9.59 -12.08 0.90
N TYR A 82 9.98 -12.18 2.16
CA TYR A 82 9.80 -11.09 3.11
C TYR A 82 10.73 -9.92 2.79
N PRO A 83 10.33 -8.67 3.07
CA PRO A 83 11.18 -7.50 2.83
C PRO A 83 12.54 -7.57 3.54
N ILE A 84 12.62 -8.23 4.70
CA ILE A 84 13.85 -8.43 5.46
C ILE A 84 14.92 -9.24 4.71
N HIS A 85 14.55 -10.03 3.70
CA HIS A 85 15.48 -10.77 2.84
C HIS A 85 15.87 -9.98 1.59
N LEU A 86 15.24 -8.82 1.37
CA LEU A 86 15.39 -7.97 0.18
C LEU A 86 16.08 -6.64 0.50
N GLY A 87 16.21 -6.29 1.79
CA GLY A 87 16.65 -4.96 2.24
C GLY A 87 15.55 -3.89 2.13
N MET A 88 14.28 -4.31 1.97
CA MET A 88 13.14 -3.42 1.72
C MET A 88 12.23 -3.25 2.95
N GLN A 89 12.73 -3.56 4.15
CA GLN A 89 11.97 -3.51 5.40
C GLN A 89 11.74 -2.09 5.94
N HIS A 90 12.49 -1.09 5.48
CA HIS A 90 12.37 0.27 5.99
C HIS A 90 11.72 1.18 4.93
N LEU A 91 10.57 1.74 5.30
CA LEU A 91 9.80 2.70 4.49
C LEU A 91 9.55 2.23 3.04
N VAL A 92 9.36 3.18 2.13
CA VAL A 92 9.14 2.97 0.71
C VAL A 92 10.22 3.66 -0.10
N ILE A 93 10.32 3.35 -1.40
CA ILE A 93 11.20 4.07 -2.31
C ILE A 93 10.57 5.43 -2.61
N LEU A 94 11.29 6.51 -2.29
CA LEU A 94 10.86 7.88 -2.57
C LEU A 94 11.34 8.35 -3.94
N GLU A 95 10.74 9.45 -4.38
CA GLU A 95 10.79 9.94 -5.75
C GLU A 95 12.21 10.14 -6.29
N PRO A 96 13.13 10.82 -5.56
CA PRO A 96 14.49 11.06 -6.04
C PRO A 96 15.51 10.01 -5.61
N GLU A 97 15.12 8.86 -5.06
CA GLU A 97 16.07 7.92 -4.44
C GLU A 97 16.60 6.84 -5.42
N PRO A 98 17.92 6.69 -5.60
CA PRO A 98 18.51 5.76 -6.56
C PRO A 98 18.66 4.32 -6.03
N TRP A 99 17.58 3.73 -5.54
CA TRP A 99 17.51 2.31 -5.16
C TRP A 99 16.21 1.65 -5.62
N GLY A 100 16.15 0.33 -5.49
CA GLY A 100 15.00 -0.45 -5.93
C GLY A 100 15.15 -1.92 -5.62
N LEU A 101 14.12 -2.70 -5.97
CA LEU A 101 14.11 -4.15 -5.74
C LEU A 101 15.36 -4.80 -6.35
N PRO A 102 16.16 -5.58 -5.58
CA PRO A 102 17.41 -6.15 -6.07
C PRO A 102 17.24 -6.91 -7.40
N LEU A 103 18.19 -6.73 -8.32
CA LEU A 103 18.12 -7.27 -9.69
C LEU A 103 18.41 -8.78 -9.77
N ASN A 104 18.96 -9.37 -8.71
CA ASN A 104 19.19 -10.81 -8.59
C ASN A 104 17.91 -11.60 -8.25
N GLU A 105 16.81 -10.90 -7.90
CA GLU A 105 15.52 -11.53 -7.61
C GLU A 105 14.74 -11.81 -8.90
N THR A 106 14.32 -13.07 -9.06
CA THR A 106 13.40 -13.46 -10.15
C THR A 106 11.96 -13.20 -9.72
N LEU A 107 11.22 -12.43 -10.51
CA LEU A 107 9.86 -12.03 -10.17
C LEU A 107 8.81 -12.97 -10.75
N LEU A 108 7.62 -12.99 -10.13
CA LEU A 108 6.41 -13.66 -10.59
C LEU A 108 6.17 -13.56 -12.11
N PRO A 109 6.19 -12.36 -12.75
CA PRO A 109 6.03 -12.27 -14.21
C PRO A 109 7.16 -12.96 -14.98
N GLN A 110 8.42 -12.93 -14.51
CA GLN A 110 9.53 -13.64 -15.18
C GLN A 110 9.34 -15.16 -15.10
N HIS A 111 8.94 -15.63 -13.92
CA HIS A 111 8.58 -17.01 -13.64
C HIS A 111 7.45 -17.51 -14.55
N LEU A 112 6.34 -16.76 -14.63
CA LEU A 112 5.20 -17.10 -15.49
C LEU A 112 5.52 -16.98 -16.99
N LYS A 113 6.28 -15.96 -17.41
CA LYS A 113 6.68 -15.77 -18.81
C LYS A 113 7.52 -16.95 -19.33
N ARG A 114 8.46 -17.47 -18.52
CA ARG A 114 9.21 -18.70 -18.85
C ARG A 114 8.28 -19.91 -19.07
N ASN A 115 7.10 -19.87 -18.46
CA ASN A 115 6.06 -20.89 -18.54
C ASN A 115 4.95 -20.58 -19.55
N GLY A 116 5.18 -19.63 -20.48
CA GLY A 116 4.33 -19.37 -21.63
C GLY A 116 3.25 -18.28 -21.43
N TYR A 117 3.24 -17.61 -20.29
CA TYR A 117 2.31 -16.50 -20.04
C TYR A 117 2.71 -15.23 -20.81
N ALA A 118 1.72 -14.55 -21.39
CA ALA A 118 1.84 -13.13 -21.72
C ALA A 118 1.67 -12.30 -20.45
N THR A 119 2.57 -11.36 -20.18
CA THR A 119 2.63 -10.65 -18.89
C THR A 119 2.40 -9.16 -19.05
N HIS A 120 1.38 -8.63 -18.38
CA HIS A 120 0.99 -7.21 -18.47
C HIS A 120 0.93 -6.58 -17.09
N ALA A 121 1.56 -5.41 -16.92
CA ALA A 121 1.40 -4.57 -15.74
C ALA A 121 0.59 -3.32 -16.10
N ILE A 122 -0.34 -2.92 -15.24
CA ILE A 122 -1.16 -1.72 -15.41
C ILE A 122 -1.17 -0.95 -14.09
N GLY A 123 -0.91 0.35 -14.15
CA GLY A 123 -0.88 1.27 -13.01
C GLY A 123 0.46 1.28 -12.27
N LYS A 124 0.39 1.28 -10.93
CA LYS A 124 1.51 1.56 -10.01
C LYS A 124 2.58 0.47 -10.01
N TRP A 125 3.85 0.88 -10.12
CA TRP A 125 5.01 -0.01 -9.98
C TRP A 125 5.62 0.01 -8.56
N HIS A 126 6.24 1.13 -8.17
CA HIS A 126 6.80 1.40 -6.85
C HIS A 126 7.89 0.44 -6.34
N LEU A 127 8.71 -0.11 -7.25
CA LEU A 127 9.84 -1.01 -6.93
C LEU A 127 11.19 -0.51 -7.48
N GLY A 128 11.27 0.80 -7.73
CA GLY A 128 12.46 1.49 -8.21
C GLY A 128 12.41 1.76 -9.70
N PHE A 129 12.97 2.90 -10.10
CA PHE A 129 12.94 3.33 -11.50
C PHE A 129 14.14 4.18 -11.92
N PHE A 130 15.09 4.44 -11.01
CA PHE A 130 16.25 5.30 -11.25
C PHE A 130 17.13 4.83 -12.43
N LYS A 131 17.06 3.54 -12.78
CA LYS A 131 17.57 2.93 -14.02
C LYS A 131 16.49 2.05 -14.67
N LYS A 132 16.58 1.87 -15.99
CA LYS A 132 15.64 1.08 -16.78
C LYS A 132 15.51 -0.36 -16.28
N GLU A 133 16.59 -0.96 -15.77
CA GLU A 133 16.58 -2.34 -15.26
C GLU A 133 15.61 -2.54 -14.09
N TYR A 134 15.27 -1.47 -13.36
CA TYR A 134 14.32 -1.54 -12.25
C TYR A 134 12.86 -1.36 -12.69
N THR A 135 12.61 -0.96 -13.94
CA THR A 135 11.26 -0.68 -14.45
C THR A 135 10.51 -1.96 -14.85
N PRO A 136 9.16 -1.97 -14.92
CA PRO A 136 8.36 -3.19 -15.11
C PRO A 136 8.74 -4.02 -16.33
N THR A 137 9.01 -3.37 -17.47
CA THR A 137 9.31 -4.06 -18.74
C THR A 137 10.68 -4.76 -18.75
N TYR A 138 11.59 -4.36 -17.86
CA TYR A 138 12.87 -5.03 -17.62
C TYR A 138 12.80 -6.05 -16.47
N ARG A 139 11.65 -6.13 -15.79
CA ARG A 139 11.41 -7.01 -14.63
C ARG A 139 10.38 -8.10 -14.91
N GLY A 140 10.16 -8.43 -16.18
CA GLY A 140 9.42 -9.61 -16.63
C GLY A 140 8.06 -9.35 -17.27
N PHE A 141 7.57 -8.11 -17.24
CA PHE A 141 6.35 -7.73 -17.94
C PHE A 141 6.63 -7.48 -19.43
N ASP A 142 5.82 -8.04 -20.31
CA ASP A 142 5.84 -7.75 -21.75
C ASP A 142 5.38 -6.33 -22.03
N THR A 143 4.38 -5.85 -21.29
CA THR A 143 3.87 -4.48 -21.41
C THR A 143 3.63 -3.83 -20.06
N HIS A 144 3.77 -2.51 -20.01
CA HIS A 144 3.35 -1.67 -18.89
C HIS A 144 2.58 -0.45 -19.39
N PHE A 145 1.51 -0.08 -18.71
CA PHE A 145 0.86 1.22 -18.86
C PHE A 145 0.49 1.76 -17.49
N GLY A 146 1.07 2.89 -17.09
CA GLY A 146 0.90 3.41 -15.74
C GLY A 146 2.05 4.32 -15.33
N TYR A 147 2.39 4.30 -14.06
CA TYR A 147 3.38 5.18 -13.44
C TYR A 147 4.37 4.35 -12.60
N TRP A 148 5.55 4.90 -12.34
CA TRP A 148 6.62 4.19 -11.65
C TRP A 148 6.69 4.45 -10.15
N GLN A 149 6.25 5.61 -9.71
CA GLN A 149 6.39 6.12 -8.34
C GLN A 149 5.32 5.60 -7.37
N GLY A 150 5.36 6.11 -6.13
CA GLY A 150 4.49 5.68 -5.04
C GLY A 150 3.09 6.27 -5.06
N LEU A 151 2.92 7.43 -5.66
CA LEU A 151 1.66 8.16 -5.80
C LEU A 151 1.74 9.05 -7.04
N GLN A 152 0.61 9.63 -7.44
CA GLN A 152 0.53 10.72 -8.42
C GLN A 152 -0.82 11.44 -8.31
N ASP A 153 -0.94 12.60 -8.92
CA ASP A 153 -2.23 13.23 -9.23
C ASP A 153 -3.06 12.33 -10.16
N TYR A 154 -4.36 12.18 -9.88
CA TYR A 154 -5.26 11.30 -10.62
C TYR A 154 -5.55 11.75 -12.05
N TYR A 155 -5.41 13.04 -12.37
CA TYR A 155 -5.74 13.63 -13.67
C TYR A 155 -4.51 14.17 -14.41
N GLN A 156 -3.66 14.91 -13.72
CA GLN A 156 -2.44 15.49 -14.26
C GLN A 156 -1.31 14.46 -14.34
N HIS A 157 -1.38 13.38 -13.56
CA HIS A 157 -0.34 12.33 -13.48
C HIS A 157 1.04 12.90 -13.15
N THR A 158 1.04 13.93 -12.31
CA THR A 158 2.25 14.54 -11.77
C THR A 158 2.48 14.09 -10.33
N VAL A 159 3.74 14.05 -9.93
CA VAL A 159 4.20 13.66 -8.61
C VAL A 159 5.02 14.78 -8.03
N HIS A 160 4.62 15.24 -6.85
CA HIS A 160 5.40 16.10 -5.97
C HIS A 160 6.28 15.22 -5.07
N ALA A 161 7.57 15.52 -4.99
CA ALA A 161 8.48 14.77 -4.12
C ALA A 161 8.10 14.92 -2.65
N THR A 162 8.05 13.81 -1.91
CA THR A 162 7.53 13.81 -0.53
C THR A 162 8.33 14.72 0.43
N TYR A 163 9.64 14.87 0.21
CA TYR A 163 10.55 15.66 1.05
C TYR A 163 11.38 16.67 0.24
N GLY A 164 10.85 17.14 -0.89
CA GLY A 164 11.54 18.10 -1.77
C GLY A 164 10.56 18.91 -2.60
N ASP A 165 11.05 19.96 -3.25
CA ASP A 165 10.22 20.83 -4.11
C ASP A 165 10.13 20.29 -5.56
N GLU A 166 10.71 19.12 -5.85
CA GLU A 166 10.68 18.51 -7.17
C GLU A 166 9.27 18.10 -7.57
N TYR A 167 8.86 18.54 -8.76
CA TYR A 167 7.54 18.25 -9.30
C TYR A 167 7.68 17.80 -10.76
N GLY A 168 7.04 16.70 -11.14
CA GLY A 168 7.19 16.15 -12.48
C GLY A 168 6.10 15.17 -12.88
N TYR A 169 5.94 14.97 -14.18
CA TYR A 169 5.01 14.01 -14.77
C TYR A 169 5.54 12.57 -14.66
N ASP A 170 4.66 11.61 -14.33
CA ASP A 170 4.96 10.18 -14.30
C ASP A 170 3.80 9.36 -14.90
N MET A 171 3.65 9.37 -16.22
CA MET A 171 2.76 8.43 -16.90
C MET A 171 3.37 7.97 -18.21
N ARG A 172 3.27 6.68 -18.49
CA ARG A 172 4.00 6.06 -19.59
C ARG A 172 3.34 4.80 -20.11
N ARG A 173 3.66 4.52 -21.37
CA ARG A 173 3.44 3.25 -22.04
C ARG A 173 4.80 2.62 -22.27
N ASN A 174 5.06 1.52 -21.58
CA ASN A 174 6.36 0.89 -21.48
C ASN A 174 7.39 1.93 -21.00
N MET A 175 8.41 2.19 -21.82
CA MET A 175 9.47 3.17 -21.52
C MET A 175 9.17 4.58 -22.07
N THR A 176 8.06 4.79 -22.77
CA THR A 176 7.75 6.07 -23.42
C THR A 176 6.71 6.84 -22.63
N VAL A 177 6.97 8.12 -22.38
CA VAL A 177 6.05 9.04 -21.70
C VAL A 177 4.77 9.19 -22.52
N ASP A 178 3.61 9.07 -21.87
CA ASP A 178 2.29 9.12 -22.53
C ASP A 178 1.52 10.39 -22.17
N TRP A 179 1.87 11.52 -22.78
CA TRP A 179 1.19 12.80 -22.60
C TRP A 179 -0.31 12.78 -22.96
N SER A 180 -0.77 11.79 -23.72
CA SER A 180 -2.19 11.69 -24.09
C SER A 180 -3.10 11.31 -22.92
N ALA A 181 -2.51 10.87 -21.79
CA ALA A 181 -3.20 10.56 -20.55
C ALA A 181 -3.56 11.80 -19.72
N GLN A 182 -2.87 12.93 -19.93
CA GLN A 182 -3.08 14.15 -19.13
C GLN A 182 -4.53 14.64 -19.22
N GLY A 183 -5.10 15.01 -18.07
CA GLY A 183 -6.47 15.46 -17.91
C GLY A 183 -7.51 14.33 -17.85
N LYS A 184 -7.09 13.06 -17.93
CA LYS A 184 -7.98 11.89 -17.84
C LYS A 184 -7.77 11.18 -16.52
N TYR A 185 -8.87 10.78 -15.88
CA TYR A 185 -8.85 10.12 -14.58
C TYR A 185 -8.10 8.76 -14.62
N SER A 186 -7.15 8.56 -13.71
CA SER A 186 -6.25 7.40 -13.66
C SER A 186 -6.99 6.06 -13.64
N THR A 187 -8.04 5.93 -12.82
CA THR A 187 -8.81 4.69 -12.73
C THR A 187 -9.42 4.33 -14.08
N ASP A 188 -10.03 5.28 -14.78
CA ASP A 188 -10.65 5.04 -16.09
C ASP A 188 -9.62 4.70 -17.18
N LEU A 189 -8.45 5.34 -17.15
CA LEU A 189 -7.33 5.02 -18.04
C LEU A 189 -6.88 3.58 -17.84
N PHE A 190 -6.63 3.17 -16.60
CA PHE A 190 -6.15 1.83 -16.30
C PHE A 190 -7.21 0.76 -16.60
N THR A 191 -8.50 1.03 -16.29
CA THR A 191 -9.62 0.16 -16.68
C THR A 191 -9.69 -0.01 -18.19
N SER A 192 -9.55 1.08 -18.95
CA SER A 192 -9.63 1.04 -20.41
C SER A 192 -8.49 0.22 -21.03
N GLU A 193 -7.29 0.35 -20.48
CA GLU A 193 -6.14 -0.45 -20.90
C GLU A 193 -6.35 -1.95 -20.58
N ALA A 194 -6.85 -2.28 -19.39
CA ALA A 194 -7.14 -3.67 -19.02
C ALA A 194 -8.14 -4.32 -19.98
N ILE A 195 -9.24 -3.61 -20.29
CA ILE A 195 -10.25 -4.07 -21.25
C ILE A 195 -9.65 -4.24 -22.64
N LYS A 196 -8.82 -3.30 -23.09
CA LYS A 196 -8.13 -3.37 -24.38
C LYS A 196 -7.27 -4.62 -24.46
N LEU A 197 -6.40 -4.83 -23.47
CA LEU A 197 -5.52 -6.01 -23.42
C LEU A 197 -6.31 -7.31 -23.46
N ILE A 198 -7.40 -7.42 -22.68
CA ILE A 198 -8.27 -8.60 -22.71
C ILE A 198 -8.88 -8.83 -24.10
N LYS A 199 -9.39 -7.79 -24.75
CA LYS A 199 -10.04 -7.90 -26.07
C LYS A 199 -9.05 -8.32 -27.17
N GLU A 200 -7.84 -7.78 -27.11
CA GLU A 200 -6.76 -8.03 -28.08
C GLU A 200 -6.03 -9.36 -27.85
N HIS A 201 -6.15 -9.94 -26.65
CA HIS A 201 -5.46 -11.17 -26.28
C HIS A 201 -5.89 -12.42 -27.08
N ASP A 202 -4.93 -13.30 -27.36
CA ASP A 202 -5.20 -14.66 -27.83
C ASP A 202 -5.57 -15.55 -26.64
N SER A 203 -6.85 -15.91 -26.54
CA SER A 203 -7.39 -16.75 -25.45
C SER A 203 -6.75 -18.15 -25.36
N ASN A 204 -5.94 -18.59 -26.34
CA ASN A 204 -5.18 -19.84 -26.24
C ASN A 204 -3.84 -19.70 -25.49
N GLN A 205 -3.31 -18.47 -25.37
CA GLN A 205 -2.13 -18.20 -24.57
C GLN A 205 -2.57 -17.79 -23.14
N PRO A 206 -1.97 -18.32 -22.06
CA PRO A 206 -2.31 -17.86 -20.72
C PRO A 206 -1.85 -16.40 -20.51
N MET A 207 -2.63 -15.63 -19.75
CA MET A 207 -2.37 -14.21 -19.47
C MET A 207 -2.05 -14.06 -17.98
N PHE A 208 -1.06 -13.25 -17.66
CA PHE A 208 -0.88 -12.69 -16.31
C PHE A 208 -1.03 -11.18 -16.38
N MET A 209 -2.07 -10.65 -15.72
CA MET A 209 -2.32 -9.22 -15.64
C MET A 209 -2.18 -8.76 -14.20
N TYR A 210 -1.13 -7.98 -13.91
CA TYR A 210 -0.94 -7.26 -12.66
C TYR A 210 -1.56 -5.86 -12.80
N PHE A 211 -2.78 -5.72 -12.30
CA PHE A 211 -3.60 -4.53 -12.42
C PHE A 211 -3.61 -3.75 -11.10
N ALA A 212 -2.60 -2.92 -10.89
CA ALA A 212 -2.38 -2.19 -9.65
C ALA A 212 -2.88 -0.75 -9.76
N HIS A 213 -4.09 -0.50 -9.27
CA HIS A 213 -4.69 0.83 -9.26
C HIS A 213 -3.94 1.80 -8.34
N LEU A 214 -4.08 3.10 -8.64
CA LEU A 214 -3.80 4.18 -7.68
C LEU A 214 -4.94 4.30 -6.64
N ALA A 215 -6.17 3.97 -7.02
CA ALA A 215 -7.31 4.06 -6.13
C ALA A 215 -7.26 3.02 -4.99
N PRO A 216 -7.62 3.40 -3.75
CA PRO A 216 -7.99 4.74 -3.28
C PRO A 216 -6.87 5.51 -2.51
N HIS A 217 -5.60 5.41 -2.92
CA HIS A 217 -4.48 6.13 -2.30
C HIS A 217 -4.64 7.65 -2.52
N SER A 218 -4.07 8.45 -1.62
CA SER A 218 -4.01 9.90 -1.79
C SER A 218 -3.08 10.30 -2.96
N GLY A 219 -3.41 11.40 -3.64
CA GLY A 219 -2.55 12.02 -4.64
C GLY A 219 -1.50 12.92 -4.00
N ASN A 220 -1.17 14.01 -4.70
CA ASN A 220 -0.26 15.04 -4.18
C ASN A 220 -0.88 15.77 -2.96
N ASP A 221 -0.03 16.38 -2.15
CA ASP A 221 -0.39 17.07 -0.91
C ASP A 221 -1.27 18.32 -1.11
N ASP A 222 -1.23 18.94 -2.29
CA ASP A 222 -2.06 20.08 -2.67
C ASP A 222 -3.51 19.69 -3.00
N ASN A 223 -3.74 18.47 -3.49
CA ASN A 223 -5.06 17.93 -3.77
C ASN A 223 -5.08 16.40 -3.57
N PRO A 224 -5.12 15.92 -2.32
CA PRO A 224 -4.86 14.52 -1.99
C PRO A 224 -6.00 13.58 -2.39
N LEU A 225 -7.24 14.03 -2.49
CA LEU A 225 -8.38 13.18 -2.83
C LEU A 225 -9.06 13.70 -4.08
N GLN A 226 -9.15 12.86 -5.10
CA GLN A 226 -9.62 13.26 -6.42
C GLN A 226 -10.55 12.20 -7.01
N ALA A 227 -11.76 12.60 -7.36
CA ALA A 227 -12.72 11.80 -8.11
C ALA A 227 -13.60 12.72 -8.98
N PRO A 228 -14.26 12.21 -10.02
CA PRO A 228 -15.27 12.96 -10.78
C PRO A 228 -16.44 13.42 -9.91
N ASP A 229 -16.88 14.66 -10.11
CA ASP A 229 -17.95 15.30 -9.32
C ASP A 229 -19.27 14.52 -9.37
N GLU A 230 -19.61 13.93 -10.51
CA GLU A 230 -20.83 13.14 -10.67
C GLU A 230 -20.81 11.86 -9.81
N GLU A 231 -19.62 11.31 -9.55
CA GLU A 231 -19.47 10.18 -8.65
C GLU A 231 -19.53 10.63 -7.19
N ILE A 232 -18.84 11.72 -6.83
CA ILE A 232 -18.86 12.32 -5.48
C ILE A 232 -20.29 12.64 -5.05
N ALA A 233 -21.12 13.16 -5.95
CA ALA A 233 -22.51 13.53 -5.67
C ALA A 233 -23.39 12.36 -5.19
N LYS A 234 -23.04 11.11 -5.54
CA LYS A 234 -23.78 9.91 -5.11
C LYS A 234 -23.63 9.64 -3.61
N PHE A 235 -22.59 10.18 -2.99
CA PHE A 235 -22.23 9.95 -1.59
C PHE A 235 -22.63 11.12 -0.67
N GLY A 236 -23.61 11.93 -1.06
CA GLY A 236 -24.08 13.09 -0.29
C GLY A 236 -24.56 12.77 1.14
N TYR A 237 -24.86 11.51 1.45
CA TYR A 237 -25.21 11.05 2.79
C TYR A 237 -24.01 10.90 3.74
N ILE A 238 -22.78 10.86 3.21
CA ILE A 238 -21.54 10.89 4.02
C ILE A 238 -21.26 12.35 4.38
N ALA A 239 -21.29 12.66 5.68
CA ALA A 239 -21.16 14.02 6.18
C ALA A 239 -19.76 14.60 5.96
N ASP A 240 -18.73 13.80 6.20
CA ASP A 240 -17.34 14.17 5.97
C ASP A 240 -17.04 14.28 4.45
N PRO A 241 -16.68 15.47 3.95
CA PRO A 241 -16.43 15.67 2.52
C PRO A 241 -15.22 14.88 2.00
N GLU A 242 -14.19 14.65 2.80
CA GLU A 242 -12.99 13.93 2.35
C GLU A 242 -13.30 12.43 2.23
N ARG A 243 -13.96 11.85 3.24
CA ARG A 243 -14.54 10.50 3.16
C ARG A 243 -15.51 10.34 1.98
N ARG A 244 -16.25 11.39 1.60
CA ARG A 244 -17.14 11.38 0.43
C ARG A 244 -16.36 11.23 -0.88
N ILE A 245 -15.25 11.94 -1.03
CA ILE A 245 -14.38 11.81 -2.21
C ILE A 245 -13.73 10.42 -2.22
N TYR A 246 -13.24 9.94 -1.08
CA TYR A 246 -12.72 8.58 -0.94
C TYR A 246 -13.75 7.52 -1.36
N ALA A 247 -15.00 7.64 -0.92
CA ALA A 247 -16.08 6.75 -1.31
C ALA A 247 -16.33 6.73 -2.83
N ALA A 248 -16.22 7.89 -3.49
CA ALA A 248 -16.29 7.97 -4.94
C ALA A 248 -15.10 7.28 -5.64
N MET A 249 -13.89 7.40 -5.09
CA MET A 249 -12.70 6.70 -5.60
C MET A 249 -12.86 5.18 -5.51
N VAL A 250 -13.36 4.68 -4.37
CA VAL A 250 -13.67 3.25 -4.15
C VAL A 250 -14.80 2.78 -5.09
N SER A 251 -15.85 3.59 -5.29
CA SER A 251 -16.93 3.28 -6.23
C SER A 251 -16.43 3.11 -7.67
N LEU A 252 -15.51 3.96 -8.12
CA LEU A 252 -14.93 3.85 -9.46
C LEU A 252 -14.00 2.64 -9.59
N LEU A 253 -13.29 2.27 -8.53
CA LEU A 253 -12.54 1.01 -8.46
C LEU A 253 -13.48 -0.21 -8.56
N ASP A 254 -14.60 -0.21 -7.83
CA ASP A 254 -15.62 -1.25 -7.93
C ASP A 254 -16.17 -1.37 -9.37
N GLN A 255 -16.50 -0.24 -9.99
CA GLN A 255 -16.95 -0.20 -11.38
C GLN A 255 -15.88 -0.69 -12.37
N SER A 256 -14.60 -0.40 -12.13
CA SER A 256 -13.46 -0.91 -12.90
C SER A 256 -13.47 -2.44 -12.93
N ILE A 257 -13.60 -3.06 -11.75
CA ILE A 257 -13.64 -4.52 -11.59
C ILE A 257 -14.83 -5.11 -12.35
N GLY A 258 -16.01 -4.51 -12.22
CA GLY A 258 -17.19 -4.92 -12.97
C GLY A 258 -16.97 -4.90 -14.49
N LYS A 259 -16.32 -3.85 -15.02
CA LYS A 259 -16.01 -3.74 -16.46
C LYS A 259 -14.97 -4.79 -16.90
N VAL A 260 -13.92 -5.05 -16.11
CA VAL A 260 -12.89 -6.06 -16.43
C VAL A 260 -13.44 -7.47 -16.45
N VAL A 261 -14.24 -7.86 -15.43
CA VAL A 261 -14.86 -9.19 -15.39
C VAL A 261 -15.85 -9.38 -16.55
N THR A 262 -16.56 -8.32 -16.93
CA THR A 262 -17.42 -8.33 -18.13
C THR A 262 -16.59 -8.59 -19.39
N ALA A 263 -15.46 -7.91 -19.57
CA ALA A 263 -14.60 -8.11 -20.73
C ALA A 263 -14.04 -9.56 -20.80
N LEU A 264 -13.64 -10.14 -19.67
CA LEU A 264 -13.21 -11.55 -19.59
C LEU A 264 -14.35 -12.50 -20.01
N ARG A 265 -15.59 -12.20 -19.59
CA ARG A 265 -16.76 -12.98 -19.95
C ARG A 265 -17.06 -12.92 -21.45
N GLU A 266 -17.04 -11.72 -22.02
CA GLU A 266 -17.27 -11.47 -23.46
C GLU A 266 -16.21 -12.15 -24.33
N LYS A 267 -14.98 -12.27 -23.83
CA LYS A 267 -13.86 -12.93 -24.52
C LYS A 267 -13.76 -14.43 -24.25
N HIS A 268 -14.70 -15.02 -23.51
CA HIS A 268 -14.69 -16.43 -23.09
C HIS A 268 -13.42 -16.85 -22.33
N MET A 269 -12.80 -15.90 -21.60
CA MET A 269 -11.63 -16.14 -20.76
C MET A 269 -12.01 -16.39 -19.30
N LEU A 270 -13.19 -15.91 -18.88
CA LEU A 270 -13.65 -16.01 -17.49
C LEU A 270 -13.74 -17.47 -17.00
N GLU A 271 -14.10 -18.38 -17.91
CA GLU A 271 -14.23 -19.83 -17.70
C GLU A 271 -12.93 -20.53 -17.26
N ASN A 272 -11.78 -19.90 -17.49
CA ASN A 272 -10.47 -20.40 -17.08
C ASN A 272 -9.58 -19.28 -16.52
N SER A 273 -10.15 -18.45 -15.63
CA SER A 273 -9.43 -17.34 -14.99
C SER A 273 -9.36 -17.52 -13.46
N ILE A 274 -8.27 -17.07 -12.87
CA ILE A 274 -8.14 -16.80 -11.43
C ILE A 274 -8.11 -15.29 -11.28
N ILE A 275 -9.08 -14.73 -10.57
CA ILE A 275 -9.16 -13.30 -10.28
C ILE A 275 -8.92 -13.10 -8.78
N LEU A 276 -7.83 -12.42 -8.45
CA LEU A 276 -7.51 -11.99 -7.10
C LEU A 276 -7.80 -10.50 -6.99
N PHE A 277 -8.60 -10.10 -6.02
CA PHE A 277 -8.71 -8.72 -5.56
C PHE A 277 -8.06 -8.60 -4.18
N MET A 278 -7.17 -7.63 -3.98
CA MET A 278 -6.57 -7.35 -2.68
C MET A 278 -6.17 -5.88 -2.51
N SER A 279 -6.01 -5.42 -1.27
CA SER A 279 -5.26 -4.18 -0.96
C SER A 279 -3.78 -4.51 -0.71
N ASP A 280 -2.86 -3.57 -1.00
CA ASP A 280 -1.44 -3.74 -0.68
C ASP A 280 -1.10 -3.44 0.79
N ASN A 281 -1.86 -2.59 1.46
CA ASN A 281 -1.78 -2.32 2.89
C ASN A 281 -3.12 -1.77 3.42
N GLY A 282 -3.20 -1.57 4.75
CA GLY A 282 -4.35 -0.90 5.36
C GLY A 282 -4.48 0.57 4.94
N ALA A 283 -5.61 1.19 5.26
CA ALA A 283 -5.84 2.60 4.99
C ALA A 283 -4.99 3.53 5.87
N GLN A 284 -4.85 4.78 5.43
CA GLN A 284 -4.32 5.90 6.20
C GLN A 284 -5.47 6.91 6.46
N PRO A 285 -6.33 6.69 7.47
CA PRO A 285 -7.51 7.54 7.68
C PRO A 285 -7.19 9.00 8.02
N GLU A 286 -6.05 9.27 8.64
CA GLU A 286 -5.64 10.59 9.13
C GLU A 286 -4.11 10.77 9.02
N GLY A 287 -3.60 12.00 9.11
CA GLY A 287 -2.16 12.29 9.08
C GLY A 287 -1.58 12.49 7.67
N ILE A 288 -0.28 12.26 7.52
CA ILE A 288 0.42 12.44 6.23
C ILE A 288 -0.13 11.42 5.23
N HIS A 289 -0.43 11.88 4.00
CA HIS A 289 -1.08 11.07 2.96
C HIS A 289 -2.44 10.50 3.38
N ALA A 290 -3.18 11.18 4.28
CA ALA A 290 -4.52 10.76 4.68
C ALA A 290 -5.41 10.53 3.46
N ASN A 291 -5.97 9.33 3.37
CA ASN A 291 -6.94 8.98 2.35
C ASN A 291 -8.37 8.89 2.90
N HIS A 292 -8.56 9.03 4.22
CA HIS A 292 -9.87 8.91 4.87
C HIS A 292 -10.53 7.54 4.67
N GLY A 293 -9.72 6.50 4.42
CA GLY A 293 -10.13 5.10 4.47
C GLY A 293 -10.50 4.66 5.89
N SER A 294 -10.91 3.39 6.06
CA SER A 294 -11.23 2.86 7.39
C SER A 294 -10.70 1.44 7.61
N ASN A 295 -9.95 1.28 8.70
CA ASN A 295 -9.51 -0.04 9.17
C ASN A 295 -10.36 -0.54 10.34
N TYR A 296 -11.33 0.27 10.82
CA TYR A 296 -12.17 -0.08 11.94
C TYR A 296 -12.90 -1.41 11.67
N PRO A 297 -12.92 -2.39 12.59
CA PRO A 297 -12.60 -2.23 13.99
C PRO A 297 -11.20 -2.74 14.35
N LEU A 298 -10.32 -2.95 13.37
CA LEU A 298 -8.94 -3.33 13.59
C LEU A 298 -8.14 -2.13 14.15
N ARG A 299 -7.13 -2.44 14.96
CA ARG A 299 -6.26 -1.42 15.56
C ARG A 299 -5.24 -0.96 14.53
N GLY A 300 -4.90 0.31 14.55
CA GLY A 300 -3.84 0.93 13.77
C GLY A 300 -4.18 1.20 12.30
N VAL A 301 -3.20 1.78 11.62
CA VAL A 301 -3.31 2.31 10.25
C VAL A 301 -2.12 1.88 9.39
N LYS A 302 -2.06 2.31 8.13
CA LYS A 302 -0.87 2.18 7.27
C LYS A 302 0.41 2.58 8.03
N ASN A 303 1.52 1.93 7.68
CA ASN A 303 2.82 2.06 8.32
C ASN A 303 2.87 1.60 9.80
N SER A 304 1.84 0.95 10.35
CA SER A 304 1.84 0.48 11.75
C SER A 304 1.95 -1.06 11.86
N PRO A 305 2.44 -1.62 12.98
CA PRO A 305 2.55 -3.07 13.18
C PRO A 305 1.21 -3.77 13.50
N TRP A 306 0.12 -3.00 13.59
CA TRP A 306 -1.18 -3.48 14.04
C TRP A 306 -1.97 -4.18 12.93
N GLU A 307 -3.05 -4.88 13.30
CA GLU A 307 -3.92 -5.59 12.34
C GLU A 307 -4.46 -4.64 11.27
N GLY A 308 -4.86 -3.42 11.63
CA GLY A 308 -5.39 -2.44 10.69
C GLY A 308 -4.40 -1.93 9.65
N GLY A 309 -3.09 -2.10 9.87
CA GLY A 309 -2.06 -1.79 8.86
C GLY A 309 -1.75 -2.95 7.91
N ASN A 310 -2.01 -4.19 8.33
CA ASN A 310 -1.44 -5.40 7.69
C ASN A 310 -2.47 -6.47 7.33
N ARG A 311 -3.59 -6.58 8.06
CA ARG A 311 -4.70 -7.49 7.74
C ARG A 311 -5.60 -6.80 6.74
N CYS A 312 -5.43 -7.15 5.47
CA CYS A 312 -5.97 -6.37 4.37
C CYS A 312 -7.16 -7.06 3.70
N VAL A 313 -7.94 -6.26 2.97
CA VAL A 313 -9.02 -6.75 2.12
C VAL A 313 -8.44 -7.72 1.09
N ALA A 314 -8.97 -8.94 1.00
CA ALA A 314 -8.61 -9.88 -0.05
C ALA A 314 -9.74 -10.88 -0.35
N ALA A 315 -9.99 -11.11 -1.63
CA ALA A 315 -10.91 -12.12 -2.12
C ALA A 315 -10.40 -12.72 -3.43
N VAL A 316 -10.64 -14.02 -3.61
CA VAL A 316 -10.25 -14.74 -4.83
C VAL A 316 -11.44 -15.45 -5.43
N TRP A 317 -11.62 -15.28 -6.74
CA TRP A 317 -12.65 -15.94 -7.52
C TRP A 317 -12.02 -16.74 -8.65
N SER A 318 -12.50 -17.97 -8.86
CA SER A 318 -12.13 -18.78 -10.00
C SER A 318 -13.10 -19.94 -10.16
N PRO A 319 -13.43 -20.38 -11.39
CA PRO A 319 -14.12 -21.65 -11.59
C PRO A 319 -13.25 -22.87 -11.25
N LEU A 320 -11.95 -22.68 -10.98
CA LEU A 320 -11.05 -23.76 -10.55
C LEU A 320 -11.11 -24.02 -9.02
N ILE A 321 -11.84 -23.19 -8.28
CA ILE A 321 -12.08 -23.38 -6.85
C ILE A 321 -13.18 -24.42 -6.66
N LYS A 322 -12.86 -25.55 -6.03
CA LYS A 322 -13.82 -26.66 -5.84
C LYS A 322 -14.90 -26.37 -4.80
N LYS A 323 -14.60 -25.52 -3.80
CA LYS A 323 -15.55 -25.15 -2.73
C LYS A 323 -15.77 -23.63 -2.65
N PRO A 324 -16.36 -22.98 -3.66
CA PRO A 324 -16.57 -21.53 -3.65
C PRO A 324 -17.65 -21.11 -2.63
N GLN A 325 -17.92 -19.81 -2.54
CA GLN A 325 -18.94 -19.18 -1.69
C GLN A 325 -18.68 -19.41 -0.20
N ARG A 326 -17.50 -19.02 0.29
CA ARG A 326 -17.15 -19.18 1.71
C ARG A 326 -16.16 -18.13 2.23
N VAL A 327 -16.02 -18.10 3.55
CA VAL A 327 -14.97 -17.36 4.26
C VAL A 327 -13.84 -18.32 4.66
N SER A 328 -12.61 -17.95 4.33
CA SER A 328 -11.40 -18.64 4.80
C SER A 328 -10.71 -17.81 5.89
N ASN A 329 -10.57 -18.40 7.08
CA ASN A 329 -9.77 -17.84 8.18
C ASN A 329 -8.38 -18.48 8.27
N LYS A 330 -7.91 -19.15 7.20
CA LYS A 330 -6.55 -19.71 7.16
C LYS A 330 -5.53 -18.58 7.05
N LEU A 331 -4.45 -18.67 7.81
CA LEU A 331 -3.36 -17.69 7.79
C LEU A 331 -2.72 -17.66 6.40
N MET A 332 -2.70 -16.49 5.76
CA MET A 332 -2.08 -16.31 4.47
C MET A 332 -1.35 -14.96 4.43
N HIS A 333 -0.15 -14.95 3.87
CA HIS A 333 0.66 -13.75 3.69
C HIS A 333 0.79 -13.42 2.20
N ILE A 334 1.00 -12.15 1.84
CA ILE A 334 1.08 -11.71 0.44
C ILE A 334 2.20 -12.42 -0.36
N SER A 335 3.25 -12.90 0.31
CA SER A 335 4.31 -13.71 -0.32
C SER A 335 3.85 -15.09 -0.78
N ASP A 336 2.72 -15.59 -0.27
CA ASP A 336 2.17 -16.92 -0.63
C ASP A 336 1.63 -16.95 -2.07
N TRP A 337 1.36 -15.80 -2.67
CA TRP A 337 0.73 -15.74 -3.99
C TRP A 337 1.60 -16.32 -5.10
N LEU A 338 2.92 -16.09 -5.08
CA LEU A 338 3.84 -16.65 -6.08
C LEU A 338 3.75 -18.19 -6.17
N PRO A 339 3.99 -18.96 -5.09
CA PRO A 339 3.87 -20.42 -5.13
C PRO A 339 2.44 -20.91 -5.31
N THR A 340 1.44 -20.15 -4.82
CA THR A 340 0.02 -20.48 -4.98
C THR A 340 -0.41 -20.42 -6.45
N PHE A 341 0.00 -19.38 -7.20
CA PHE A 341 -0.30 -19.28 -8.62
C PHE A 341 0.39 -20.37 -9.44
N TYR A 342 1.62 -20.75 -9.07
CA TYR A 342 2.30 -21.89 -9.67
C TYR A 342 1.52 -23.18 -9.52
N SER A 343 1.08 -23.48 -8.30
CA SER A 343 0.26 -24.66 -7.99
C SER A 343 -1.06 -24.65 -8.76
N ALA A 344 -1.76 -23.52 -8.76
CA ALA A 344 -3.03 -23.35 -9.45
C ALA A 344 -2.91 -23.48 -10.98
N ALA A 345 -1.77 -23.10 -11.55
CA ALA A 345 -1.47 -23.24 -12.97
C ALA A 345 -0.87 -24.61 -13.35
N GLY A 346 -0.73 -25.54 -12.39
CA GLY A 346 -0.12 -26.85 -12.63
C GLY A 346 1.38 -26.79 -12.93
N LEU A 347 2.06 -25.73 -12.51
CA LEU A 347 3.50 -25.52 -12.71
C LEU A 347 4.31 -26.16 -11.59
N ASN A 348 5.57 -26.46 -11.89
CA ASN A 348 6.47 -27.08 -10.91
C ASN A 348 7.05 -26.04 -9.94
N LYS A 349 6.60 -26.08 -8.68
CA LYS A 349 7.06 -25.17 -7.62
C LYS A 349 8.55 -25.26 -7.31
N THR A 350 9.24 -26.36 -7.67
CA THR A 350 10.70 -26.45 -7.47
C THR A 350 11.49 -25.44 -8.32
N GLU A 351 10.86 -24.84 -9.33
CA GLU A 351 11.45 -23.78 -10.17
C GLU A 351 11.56 -22.42 -9.45
N LEU A 352 10.88 -22.25 -8.32
CA LEU A 352 10.83 -20.98 -7.59
C LEU A 352 12.09 -20.70 -6.77
N GLY A 353 12.91 -21.72 -6.52
CA GLY A 353 14.10 -21.58 -5.67
C GLY A 353 13.73 -21.32 -4.21
N ASP A 354 14.54 -20.49 -3.56
CA ASP A 354 14.37 -20.14 -2.15
C ASP A 354 13.44 -18.92 -2.01
N ILE A 355 12.27 -19.14 -1.40
CA ILE A 355 11.22 -18.15 -1.17
C ILE A 355 10.57 -18.37 0.21
N ASP A 356 10.00 -17.32 0.79
CA ASP A 356 9.29 -17.38 2.08
C ASP A 356 7.80 -17.74 1.92
N GLY A 357 7.28 -17.61 0.71
CA GLY A 357 5.91 -17.92 0.34
C GLY A 357 5.64 -19.43 0.44
N ILE A 358 4.42 -19.76 0.86
CA ILE A 358 3.91 -21.12 0.97
C ILE A 358 2.75 -21.28 -0.01
N ASP A 359 2.66 -22.42 -0.69
CA ASP A 359 1.53 -22.72 -1.56
C ASP A 359 0.25 -22.92 -0.73
N MET A 360 -0.75 -22.08 -1.00
CA MET A 360 -2.05 -22.08 -0.34
C MET A 360 -3.19 -22.54 -1.25
N TRP A 361 -2.90 -23.04 -2.47
CA TRP A 361 -3.94 -23.35 -3.46
C TRP A 361 -4.91 -24.42 -2.99
N GLN A 362 -4.44 -25.48 -2.32
CA GLN A 362 -5.34 -26.50 -1.77
C GLN A 362 -6.24 -25.96 -0.66
N ALA A 363 -5.72 -25.05 0.19
CA ALA A 363 -6.52 -24.39 1.21
C ALA A 363 -7.59 -23.48 0.58
N ILE A 364 -7.27 -22.80 -0.53
CA ILE A 364 -8.19 -21.93 -1.27
C ILE A 364 -9.22 -22.73 -2.07
N SER A 365 -8.81 -23.75 -2.82
CA SER A 365 -9.69 -24.49 -3.72
C SER A 365 -10.57 -25.50 -2.97
N GLU A 366 -9.99 -26.24 -2.02
CA GLU A 366 -10.62 -27.43 -1.43
C GLU A 366 -11.01 -27.27 0.04
N ASP A 367 -10.75 -26.11 0.63
CA ASP A 367 -10.89 -25.85 2.07
C ASP A 367 -10.02 -26.77 2.93
N ALA A 368 -8.87 -27.18 2.41
CA ALA A 368 -7.88 -27.96 3.15
C ALA A 368 -7.30 -27.13 4.33
N PRO A 369 -6.71 -27.79 5.35
CA PRO A 369 -5.93 -27.08 6.36
C PRO A 369 -4.86 -26.19 5.71
N GLY A 370 -4.71 -24.95 6.20
CA GLY A 370 -3.67 -24.04 5.71
C GLY A 370 -2.29 -24.53 6.12
N SER A 371 -1.32 -24.48 5.21
CA SER A 371 0.06 -24.92 5.48
C SER A 371 0.87 -23.88 6.26
N ARG A 372 0.51 -22.60 6.17
CA ARG A 372 1.16 -21.52 6.92
C ARG A 372 0.69 -21.52 8.38
N THR A 373 1.64 -21.59 9.31
CA THR A 373 1.39 -21.56 10.76
C THR A 373 2.02 -20.35 11.46
N GLU A 374 2.89 -19.61 10.77
CA GLU A 374 3.54 -18.41 11.26
C GLU A 374 3.80 -17.42 10.12
N MET A 375 3.97 -16.16 10.48
CA MET A 375 4.40 -15.12 9.56
C MET A 375 5.10 -13.98 10.31
N LEU A 376 6.01 -13.32 9.60
CA LEU A 376 6.63 -12.08 10.06
C LEU A 376 5.86 -10.89 9.47
N TYR A 377 5.48 -9.93 10.33
CA TYR A 377 4.95 -8.66 9.84
C TYR A 377 6.11 -7.83 9.30
N ASN A 378 7.08 -7.47 10.14
CA ASN A 378 8.32 -6.82 9.74
C ASN A 378 9.38 -6.86 10.87
N ILE A 379 10.64 -6.59 10.51
CA ILE A 379 11.71 -6.20 11.44
C ILE A 379 12.36 -4.94 10.85
N ASP A 380 12.11 -3.79 11.45
CA ASP A 380 12.70 -2.52 11.03
C ASP A 380 13.73 -2.06 12.08
N PRO A 381 15.05 -2.18 11.80
CA PRO A 381 16.08 -1.75 12.74
C PRO A 381 16.19 -0.22 12.83
N VAL A 382 15.67 0.55 11.86
CA VAL A 382 15.75 2.01 11.83
C VAL A 382 14.69 2.61 12.74
N TYR A 383 13.43 2.18 12.59
CA TYR A 383 12.36 2.55 13.53
C TYR A 383 12.37 1.72 14.82
N SER A 384 13.26 0.74 14.93
CA SER A 384 13.40 -0.12 16.12
C SER A 384 12.09 -0.81 16.51
N TYR A 385 11.35 -1.32 15.51
CA TYR A 385 10.15 -2.11 15.76
C TYR A 385 10.20 -3.47 15.06
N ALA A 386 9.48 -4.43 15.64
CA ALA A 386 9.33 -5.75 15.07
C ALA A 386 8.00 -6.39 15.50
N SER A 387 7.39 -7.14 14.59
CA SER A 387 6.17 -7.89 14.88
C SER A 387 6.12 -9.23 14.16
N ILE A 388 5.62 -10.25 14.84
CA ILE A 388 5.53 -11.63 14.37
C ILE A 388 4.26 -12.29 14.87
N ARG A 389 3.75 -13.27 14.12
CA ARG A 389 2.62 -14.11 14.51
C ARG A 389 2.95 -15.59 14.36
N LYS A 390 2.51 -16.39 15.33
CA LYS A 390 2.49 -17.87 15.26
C LYS A 390 1.16 -18.40 15.78
N GLY A 391 0.43 -19.09 14.92
CA GLY A 391 -0.93 -19.54 15.19
C GLY A 391 -1.84 -18.35 15.51
N ASP A 392 -2.46 -18.39 16.68
CA ASP A 392 -3.37 -17.32 17.14
C ASP A 392 -2.62 -16.17 17.84
N TRP A 393 -1.33 -16.31 18.13
CA TRP A 393 -0.58 -15.35 18.95
C TRP A 393 0.21 -14.37 18.10
N LYS A 394 0.06 -13.08 18.41
CA LYS A 394 0.80 -11.98 17.80
C LYS A 394 1.64 -11.26 18.85
N TYR A 395 2.91 -11.06 18.54
CA TYR A 395 3.87 -10.28 19.33
C TYR A 395 4.24 -8.99 18.61
N ILE A 396 4.34 -7.90 19.36
CA ILE A 396 4.75 -6.57 18.87
C ILE A 396 5.78 -6.00 19.85
N ASN A 397 6.89 -5.48 19.36
CA ASN A 397 7.86 -4.72 20.13
C ASN A 397 8.21 -3.44 19.36
N GLY A 398 7.91 -2.28 19.91
CA GLY A 398 7.96 -1.00 19.21
C GLY A 398 6.78 -0.76 18.25
N SER A 399 6.64 0.49 17.79
CA SER A 399 5.75 0.91 16.71
C SER A 399 6.41 2.05 15.94
N THR A 400 5.85 2.46 14.81
CA THR A 400 6.36 3.55 13.98
C THR A 400 5.91 4.93 14.46
N SER A 401 4.71 5.04 15.06
CA SER A 401 4.21 6.28 15.63
C SER A 401 3.04 6.03 16.58
N LYS A 402 3.06 6.67 17.76
CA LYS A 402 1.96 6.58 18.74
C LYS A 402 0.62 7.12 18.20
N LYS A 403 0.66 8.05 17.24
CA LYS A 403 -0.55 8.59 16.57
C LYS A 403 -1.26 7.51 15.74
N ASN A 404 -0.49 6.54 15.23
CA ASN A 404 -0.96 5.48 14.33
C ASN A 404 -1.42 4.21 15.06
N ASP A 405 -1.38 4.17 16.39
CA ASP A 405 -1.64 2.97 17.18
C ASP A 405 -3.11 2.80 17.61
N GLY A 406 -4.00 3.75 17.25
CA GLY A 406 -5.41 3.75 17.65
C GLY A 406 -6.36 3.03 16.68
N TRP A 407 -7.62 2.89 17.04
CA TRP A 407 -8.69 2.40 16.15
C TRP A 407 -9.27 3.56 15.35
N LYS A 408 -9.03 3.57 14.03
CA LYS A 408 -9.27 4.74 13.17
C LYS A 408 -10.21 4.43 12.01
N GLY A 409 -10.92 5.46 11.55
CA GLY A 409 -11.89 5.42 10.47
C GLY A 409 -13.33 5.17 10.92
N SER A 410 -14.27 5.31 9.99
CA SER A 410 -15.71 5.09 10.22
C SER A 410 -16.02 3.64 10.59
N SER A 411 -17.00 3.43 11.47
CA SER A 411 -17.54 2.09 11.75
C SER A 411 -18.25 1.48 10.55
N GLY A 412 -18.61 2.30 9.56
CA GLY A 412 -19.37 1.88 8.39
C GLY A 412 -20.82 1.53 8.69
N ARG A 413 -21.35 1.82 9.90
CA ARG A 413 -22.71 1.48 10.33
C ARG A 413 -23.47 2.70 10.80
N SER A 414 -24.63 2.94 10.21
CA SER A 414 -25.54 4.04 10.53
C SER A 414 -26.97 3.66 10.16
N GLU A 415 -27.96 4.38 10.69
CA GLU A 415 -29.35 4.29 10.23
C GLU A 415 -29.56 4.94 8.86
N LEU A 416 -28.63 5.82 8.43
CA LEU A 416 -28.72 6.60 7.20
C LEU A 416 -28.55 5.77 5.92
N TYR A 417 -27.90 4.62 6.00
CA TYR A 417 -27.60 3.77 4.85
C TYR A 417 -27.59 2.30 5.25
N LYS A 418 -28.01 1.44 4.32
CA LYS A 418 -28.16 -0.01 4.54
C LYS A 418 -27.44 -0.77 3.45
N TYR A 419 -27.00 -1.97 3.80
CA TYR A 419 -26.47 -2.90 2.83
C TYR A 419 -27.54 -3.28 1.80
N ASP A 420 -27.23 -3.16 0.51
CA ASP A 420 -28.14 -3.49 -0.58
C ASP A 420 -27.69 -4.75 -1.33
N GLU A 421 -28.20 -5.91 -0.90
CA GLU A 421 -27.94 -7.19 -1.55
C GLU A 421 -28.41 -7.23 -3.02
N LYS A 422 -29.44 -6.46 -3.39
CA LYS A 422 -29.94 -6.44 -4.77
C LYS A 422 -28.92 -5.78 -5.70
N SER A 423 -28.20 -4.75 -5.22
CA SER A 423 -27.12 -4.13 -5.98
C SER A 423 -25.99 -5.13 -6.28
N VAL A 424 -25.68 -6.02 -5.34
CA VAL A 424 -24.67 -7.08 -5.50
C VAL A 424 -25.14 -8.11 -6.52
N LEU A 425 -26.37 -8.61 -6.38
CA LEU A 425 -26.95 -9.63 -7.28
C LEU A 425 -27.14 -9.12 -8.73
N SER A 426 -27.32 -7.80 -8.90
CA SER A 426 -27.45 -7.16 -10.22
C SER A 426 -26.16 -6.51 -10.74
N SER A 427 -25.05 -6.63 -10.00
CA SER A 427 -23.74 -6.12 -10.40
C SER A 427 -23.23 -6.78 -11.67
N LYS A 428 -22.28 -6.13 -12.36
CA LYS A 428 -21.69 -6.67 -13.58
C LYS A 428 -20.96 -7.99 -13.33
N VAL A 429 -20.27 -8.10 -12.19
CA VAL A 429 -19.61 -9.34 -11.79
C VAL A 429 -20.62 -10.46 -11.57
N ALA A 430 -21.69 -10.23 -10.80
CA ALA A 430 -22.72 -11.24 -10.56
C ALA A 430 -23.38 -11.70 -11.87
N VAL A 431 -23.70 -10.75 -12.77
CA VAL A 431 -24.28 -11.05 -14.09
C VAL A 431 -23.31 -11.86 -14.96
N ALA A 432 -22.02 -11.51 -14.99
CA ALA A 432 -21.01 -12.23 -15.76
C ALA A 432 -20.83 -13.67 -15.26
N VAL A 433 -20.74 -13.87 -13.94
CA VAL A 433 -20.64 -15.19 -13.32
C VAL A 433 -21.90 -16.01 -13.57
N ALA A 434 -23.09 -15.44 -13.36
CA ALA A 434 -24.35 -16.11 -13.63
C ALA A 434 -24.45 -16.56 -15.10
N GLY A 435 -24.12 -15.67 -16.05
CA GLY A 435 -24.13 -15.99 -17.48
C GLY A 435 -23.11 -17.07 -17.88
N MET A 436 -21.95 -17.12 -17.21
CA MET A 436 -20.98 -18.21 -17.36
C MET A 436 -21.56 -19.55 -16.88
N ILE A 437 -22.13 -19.57 -15.66
CA ILE A 437 -22.75 -20.77 -15.07
C ILE A 437 -23.87 -21.30 -15.97
N THR A 438 -24.78 -20.42 -16.42
CA THR A 438 -25.87 -20.80 -17.34
C THR A 438 -25.34 -21.40 -18.63
N SER A 439 -24.29 -20.82 -19.22
CA SER A 439 -23.70 -21.33 -20.46
C SER A 439 -23.12 -22.73 -20.28
N LYS A 440 -22.45 -22.98 -19.14
CA LYS A 440 -21.92 -24.31 -18.80
C LYS A 440 -23.03 -25.34 -18.59
N GLN A 441 -24.08 -25.00 -17.84
CA GLN A 441 -25.24 -25.87 -17.64
C GLN A 441 -25.93 -26.23 -18.96
N ILE A 442 -26.03 -25.28 -19.89
CA ILE A 442 -26.56 -25.51 -21.24
C ILE A 442 -25.66 -26.49 -22.02
N GLN A 443 -24.34 -26.27 -22.01
CA GLN A 443 -23.38 -27.17 -22.66
C GLN A 443 -23.47 -28.60 -22.11
N GLU A 444 -23.54 -28.76 -20.78
CA GLU A 444 -23.71 -30.05 -20.11
C GLU A 444 -25.01 -30.74 -20.52
N LYS A 445 -26.13 -30.00 -20.58
CA LYS A 445 -27.43 -30.52 -21.01
C LYS A 445 -27.40 -31.07 -22.44
N TYR A 446 -26.70 -30.43 -23.37
CA TYR A 446 -26.62 -30.87 -24.77
C TYR A 446 -25.55 -31.92 -25.05
N SER A 447 -24.60 -32.14 -24.14
CA SER A 447 -23.47 -33.05 -24.36
C SER A 447 -23.83 -34.54 -24.24
N ASN A 448 -25.07 -34.92 -23.87
CA ASN A 448 -25.60 -36.30 -23.91
C ASN A 448 -24.74 -37.41 -23.25
N ASP A 449 -23.81 -37.06 -22.36
CA ASP A 449 -22.95 -38.02 -21.65
C ASP A 449 -23.60 -38.37 -20.30
N GLN A 450 -24.58 -39.28 -20.31
CA GLN A 450 -25.34 -39.70 -19.12
C GLN A 450 -24.46 -40.25 -17.97
N HIS A 451 -23.18 -40.51 -18.20
CA HIS A 451 -22.24 -41.01 -17.19
C HIS A 451 -21.39 -39.96 -16.47
N LYS A 452 -21.45 -38.67 -16.83
CA LYS A 452 -20.69 -37.60 -16.14
C LYS A 452 -21.55 -36.57 -15.38
N VAL A 453 -22.86 -36.73 -15.41
CA VAL A 453 -23.83 -35.78 -14.82
C VAL A 453 -23.69 -35.63 -13.30
N ASN A 454 -23.06 -36.60 -12.60
CA ASN A 454 -23.03 -36.61 -11.13
C ASN A 454 -21.82 -35.89 -10.48
N GLU A 455 -20.76 -35.54 -11.21
CA GLU A 455 -19.58 -34.86 -10.60
C GLU A 455 -19.39 -33.39 -11.01
N SER A 456 -19.78 -32.96 -12.22
CA SER A 456 -19.57 -31.55 -12.65
C SER A 456 -20.73 -30.60 -12.33
N ALA A 457 -21.95 -31.11 -12.21
CA ALA A 457 -23.17 -30.31 -12.04
C ALA A 457 -23.32 -29.65 -10.64
N SER A 458 -22.46 -30.00 -9.67
CA SER A 458 -22.66 -29.68 -8.24
C SER A 458 -21.85 -28.49 -7.70
N THR A 459 -20.85 -27.99 -8.42
CA THR A 459 -19.89 -26.99 -7.87
C THR A 459 -20.28 -25.53 -8.10
N PHE A 460 -21.05 -25.23 -9.15
CA PHE A 460 -21.41 -23.86 -9.50
C PHE A 460 -22.84 -23.53 -9.12
N LYS A 461 -23.00 -22.82 -7.99
CA LYS A 461 -24.29 -22.32 -7.52
C LYS A 461 -24.45 -20.86 -7.91
N PHE A 462 -25.67 -20.46 -8.28
CA PHE A 462 -25.99 -19.05 -8.36
C PHE A 462 -25.83 -18.40 -6.99
N LEU A 463 -25.38 -17.16 -6.97
CA LEU A 463 -25.40 -16.35 -5.76
C LEU A 463 -26.84 -15.97 -5.44
N ASP A 464 -27.21 -16.06 -4.15
CA ASP A 464 -28.50 -15.60 -3.66
C ASP A 464 -28.34 -14.78 -2.36
N SER A 465 -29.41 -14.10 -1.96
CA SER A 465 -29.46 -13.24 -0.76
C SER A 465 -29.10 -13.96 0.54
N ASN A 466 -29.49 -15.24 0.70
CA ASN A 466 -29.19 -15.97 1.93
C ASN A 466 -27.69 -16.27 2.03
N VAL A 467 -27.07 -16.66 0.91
CA VAL A 467 -25.62 -16.87 0.82
C VAL A 467 -24.87 -15.56 1.09
N ILE A 468 -25.30 -14.45 0.51
CA ILE A 468 -24.71 -13.12 0.77
C ILE A 468 -24.76 -12.78 2.27
N SER A 469 -25.96 -12.84 2.87
CA SER A 469 -26.15 -12.53 4.29
C SER A 469 -25.30 -13.42 5.20
N GLN A 470 -25.25 -14.72 4.93
CA GLN A 470 -24.46 -15.67 5.72
C GLN A 470 -22.96 -15.37 5.62
N ILE A 471 -22.41 -15.32 4.40
CA ILE A 471 -20.97 -15.11 4.19
C ILE A 471 -20.55 -13.75 4.73
N ARG A 472 -21.37 -12.70 4.53
CA ARG A 472 -21.11 -11.37 5.07
C ARG A 472 -21.01 -11.38 6.60
N LYS A 473 -21.93 -12.07 7.26
CA LYS A 473 -21.93 -12.22 8.72
C LYS A 473 -20.67 -12.96 9.20
N GLU A 474 -20.26 -14.01 8.50
CA GLU A 474 -19.05 -14.79 8.82
C GLU A 474 -17.75 -13.99 8.59
N ALA A 475 -17.71 -13.14 7.56
CA ALA A 475 -16.55 -12.32 7.22
C ALA A 475 -16.42 -11.06 8.11
N THR A 476 -17.51 -10.62 8.74
CA THR A 476 -17.51 -9.47 9.64
C THR A 476 -16.71 -9.76 10.92
N VAL A 477 -15.68 -8.94 11.18
CA VAL A 477 -14.88 -9.03 12.42
C VAL A 477 -15.67 -8.50 13.62
N ASN A 478 -15.73 -9.29 14.69
CA ASN A 478 -16.31 -8.90 15.98
C ASN A 478 -15.21 -8.84 17.03
N CYS A 479 -14.99 -7.66 17.64
CA CYS A 479 -13.91 -7.44 18.61
C CYS A 479 -14.25 -7.83 20.06
N GLY A 480 -15.46 -8.36 20.30
CA GLY A 480 -16.03 -8.40 21.64
C GLY A 480 -16.21 -7.01 22.26
N HIS A 481 -16.67 -6.97 23.51
CA HIS A 481 -16.80 -5.76 24.31
C HIS A 481 -16.00 -5.93 25.60
N PRO A 482 -14.66 -5.77 25.57
CA PRO A 482 -13.90 -5.74 26.80
C PRO A 482 -14.39 -4.56 27.66
N ASN A 483 -14.63 -4.81 28.95
CA ASN A 483 -15.00 -3.75 29.88
C ASN A 483 -13.75 -2.91 30.19
N ILE A 484 -13.59 -1.81 29.45
CA ILE A 484 -12.40 -0.94 29.52
C ILE A 484 -12.26 -0.32 30.92
N GLU A 485 -13.38 -0.05 31.62
CA GLU A 485 -13.37 0.53 32.98
C GLU A 485 -12.85 -0.45 34.04
N GLU A 486 -12.90 -1.76 33.77
CA GLU A 486 -12.39 -2.82 34.64
C GLU A 486 -11.05 -3.40 34.17
N MET A 487 -10.50 -2.90 33.05
CA MET A 487 -9.19 -3.35 32.56
C MET A 487 -8.09 -2.88 33.49
N GLN A 488 -7.27 -3.83 33.96
CA GLN A 488 -6.08 -3.53 34.75
C GLN A 488 -5.03 -2.85 33.86
N ASP A 489 -4.22 -1.94 34.42
CA ASP A 489 -3.16 -1.23 33.68
C ASP A 489 -2.22 -2.18 32.91
N LYS A 490 -1.97 -3.38 33.46
CA LYS A 490 -1.15 -4.42 32.83
C LYS A 490 -1.70 -4.94 31.49
N HIS A 491 -2.99 -4.72 31.21
CA HIS A 491 -3.68 -5.13 30.00
C HIS A 491 -3.71 -4.05 28.93
N ILE A 492 -3.22 -2.85 29.24
CA ILE A 492 -3.02 -1.77 28.27
C ILE A 492 -1.67 -2.02 27.55
N CYS A 493 -1.66 -1.83 26.23
CA CYS A 493 -0.43 -1.95 25.44
C CYS A 493 0.10 -0.56 25.06
N ASP A 494 1.31 -0.26 25.52
CA ASP A 494 2.19 0.79 24.98
C ASP A 494 3.47 0.13 24.45
N PRO A 495 3.60 -0.08 23.12
CA PRO A 495 4.72 -0.83 22.55
C PRO A 495 6.06 -0.07 22.61
N PHE A 496 6.06 1.22 22.96
CA PHE A 496 7.27 2.01 23.18
C PHE A 496 7.85 1.81 24.59
N VAL A 497 7.06 1.27 25.52
CA VAL A 497 7.48 0.97 26.90
C VAL A 497 7.88 -0.49 27.06
N SER A 498 7.07 -1.40 26.53
CA SER A 498 7.32 -2.85 26.62
C SER A 498 6.62 -3.62 25.49
N PRO A 499 7.10 -4.82 25.13
CA PRO A 499 6.43 -5.65 24.13
C PRO A 499 4.98 -5.99 24.50
N CYS A 500 4.15 -6.14 23.47
CA CYS A 500 2.75 -6.53 23.60
C CYS A 500 2.49 -7.89 22.98
N LEU A 501 1.48 -8.57 23.52
CA LEU A 501 1.09 -9.91 23.10
C LEU A 501 -0.43 -10.02 23.03
N PHE A 502 -0.95 -10.49 21.90
CA PHE A 502 -2.39 -10.64 21.67
C PHE A 502 -2.71 -12.06 21.19
N ASN A 503 -3.91 -12.54 21.53
CA ASN A 503 -4.50 -13.73 20.92
C ASN A 503 -5.56 -13.26 19.90
N LEU A 504 -5.23 -13.31 18.62
CA LEU A 504 -6.06 -12.78 17.54
C LEU A 504 -7.33 -13.58 17.26
N LYS A 505 -7.44 -14.80 17.78
CA LYS A 505 -8.68 -15.59 17.68
C LYS A 505 -9.75 -15.04 18.62
N ASP A 506 -9.34 -14.69 19.84
CA ASP A 506 -10.25 -14.20 20.89
C ASP A 506 -10.35 -12.66 20.88
N ASP A 507 -9.28 -11.97 20.48
CA ASP A 507 -9.16 -10.52 20.40
C ASP A 507 -8.55 -10.09 19.05
N PRO A 508 -9.32 -10.16 17.95
CA PRO A 508 -8.84 -9.78 16.61
C PRO A 508 -8.56 -8.28 16.46
N CYS A 509 -8.87 -7.48 17.48
CA CYS A 509 -8.78 -6.03 17.45
C CYS A 509 -7.74 -5.48 18.42
N GLU A 510 -6.93 -6.35 19.03
CA GLU A 510 -5.75 -5.99 19.82
C GLU A 510 -6.04 -5.05 21.00
N ARG A 511 -7.14 -5.33 21.71
CA ARG A 511 -7.64 -4.55 22.84
C ARG A 511 -7.03 -4.97 24.19
N ILE A 512 -6.73 -6.26 24.38
CA ILE A 512 -6.26 -6.81 25.67
C ILE A 512 -4.82 -7.31 25.51
N ASN A 513 -3.86 -6.61 26.11
CA ASN A 513 -2.48 -7.05 26.16
C ASN A 513 -2.30 -8.21 27.15
N LEU A 514 -1.80 -9.35 26.69
CA LEU A 514 -1.58 -10.56 27.49
C LEU A 514 -0.11 -10.80 27.84
N ALA A 515 0.80 -9.85 27.55
CA ALA A 515 2.23 -10.01 27.76
C ALA A 515 2.59 -10.38 29.21
N ALA A 516 1.99 -9.70 30.19
CA ALA A 516 2.23 -9.96 31.61
C ALA A 516 1.71 -11.33 32.07
N ASP A 517 0.61 -11.80 31.48
CA ASP A 517 -0.08 -13.03 31.88
C ASP A 517 0.44 -14.28 31.15
N LYS A 518 1.09 -14.10 29.99
CA LYS A 518 1.52 -15.19 29.09
C LYS A 518 3.01 -15.10 28.73
N GLN A 519 3.86 -14.88 29.73
CA GLN A 519 5.30 -14.68 29.59
C GLN A 519 6.01 -15.79 28.78
N SER A 520 5.64 -17.06 28.98
CA SER A 520 6.21 -18.18 28.21
C SER A 520 5.93 -18.08 26.71
N THR A 521 4.74 -17.63 26.34
CA THR A 521 4.36 -17.43 24.93
C THR A 521 5.09 -16.24 24.34
N MET A 522 5.22 -15.15 25.10
CA MET A 522 6.00 -13.97 24.73
C MET A 522 7.47 -14.34 24.43
N ILE A 523 8.13 -15.06 25.34
CA ILE A 523 9.53 -15.51 25.17
C ILE A 523 9.68 -16.40 23.95
N ASN A 524 8.73 -17.32 23.69
CA ASN A 524 8.78 -18.19 22.51
C ASN A 524 8.70 -17.41 21.20
N LEU A 525 7.84 -16.39 21.13
CA LEU A 525 7.72 -15.53 19.94
C LEU A 525 8.94 -14.62 19.78
N GLU A 526 9.50 -14.11 20.87
CA GLU A 526 10.73 -13.34 20.84
C GLU A 526 11.91 -14.19 20.34
N MET A 527 12.05 -15.43 20.79
CA MET A 527 13.07 -16.35 20.27
C MET A 527 12.88 -16.64 18.78
N LEU A 528 11.62 -16.83 18.33
CA LEU A 528 11.32 -17.01 16.91
C LEU A 528 11.71 -15.76 16.11
N LEU A 529 11.40 -14.58 16.61
CA LEU A 529 11.79 -13.31 15.99
C LEU A 529 13.32 -13.18 15.84
N GLN A 530 14.08 -13.62 16.86
CA GLN A 530 15.54 -13.66 16.77
C GLN A 530 16.05 -14.63 15.69
N GLN A 531 15.30 -15.70 15.36
CA GLN A 531 15.66 -16.59 14.26
C GLN A 531 15.50 -15.89 12.91
N TYR A 532 14.37 -15.21 12.68
CA TYR A 532 14.17 -14.39 11.47
C TYR A 532 15.25 -13.31 11.33
N LYS A 533 15.61 -12.65 12.45
CA LYS A 533 16.66 -11.61 12.45
C LYS A 533 18.03 -12.12 11.98
N ARG A 534 18.34 -13.41 12.13
CA ARG A 534 19.62 -13.98 11.66
C ARG A 534 19.70 -14.11 10.13
N GLY A 535 18.56 -14.22 9.45
CA GLY A 535 18.47 -14.27 7.99
C GLY A 535 18.24 -12.91 7.34
N ALA A 536 17.97 -11.87 8.15
CA ALA A 536 17.70 -10.53 7.65
C ALA A 536 18.97 -9.86 7.10
N VAL A 537 18.81 -9.10 6.01
CA VAL A 537 19.83 -8.18 5.49
C VAL A 537 19.51 -6.76 5.95
N ASP A 538 20.51 -5.88 5.95
CA ASP A 538 20.30 -4.47 6.32
C ASP A 538 19.40 -3.73 5.30
N PRO A 539 18.66 -2.69 5.72
CA PRO A 539 17.87 -1.88 4.80
C PRO A 539 18.78 -1.22 3.75
N ILE A 540 18.35 -1.20 2.49
CA ILE A 540 19.15 -0.69 1.37
C ILE A 540 18.74 0.71 0.91
N ASN A 541 17.92 1.42 1.71
CA ASN A 541 17.54 2.81 1.44
C ASN A 541 18.78 3.68 1.24
N VAL A 542 18.72 4.59 0.28
CA VAL A 542 19.78 5.56 0.01
C VAL A 542 19.19 6.97 -0.11
N PRO A 543 19.95 8.02 0.25
CA PRO A 543 19.46 9.39 0.15
C PRO A 543 19.05 9.80 -1.27
N ALA A 544 18.18 10.81 -1.34
CA ALA A 544 17.79 11.50 -2.56
C ALA A 544 19.00 11.92 -3.42
N ASP A 545 18.88 11.75 -4.74
CA ASP A 545 19.85 12.18 -5.73
C ASP A 545 19.37 13.46 -6.44
N PRO A 546 20.06 14.61 -6.32
CA PRO A 546 19.67 15.84 -6.99
C PRO A 546 19.59 15.73 -8.53
N LEU A 547 20.26 14.74 -9.14
CA LEU A 547 20.15 14.48 -10.57
C LEU A 547 18.81 13.85 -10.97
N ALA A 548 17.97 13.44 -10.02
CA ALA A 548 16.61 12.97 -10.27
C ALA A 548 15.64 14.11 -10.61
N ASN A 549 16.05 15.38 -10.40
CA ASN A 549 15.16 16.54 -10.53
C ASN A 549 14.46 16.57 -11.92
N PRO A 550 13.12 16.50 -11.97
CA PRO A 550 12.37 16.46 -13.22
C PRO A 550 12.60 17.66 -14.14
N ASN A 551 13.00 18.83 -13.62
CA ASN A 551 13.32 20.00 -14.44
C ASN A 551 14.49 19.75 -15.41
N LEU A 552 15.32 18.75 -15.14
CA LEU A 552 16.40 18.31 -16.02
C LEU A 552 15.90 17.47 -17.21
N TYR A 553 14.66 16.98 -17.15
CA TYR A 553 14.09 15.98 -18.06
C TYR A 553 12.70 16.39 -18.55
N ASN A 554 12.52 17.65 -18.94
CA ASN A 554 11.25 18.18 -19.44
C ASN A 554 10.10 17.95 -18.44
N ASN A 555 10.34 18.29 -17.17
CA ASN A 555 9.40 18.16 -16.06
C ASN A 555 8.80 16.75 -15.95
N THR A 556 9.63 15.72 -16.17
CA THR A 556 9.21 14.32 -16.16
C THR A 556 10.10 13.51 -15.23
N TRP A 557 9.51 12.63 -14.42
CA TRP A 557 10.26 11.63 -13.66
C TRP A 557 10.75 10.53 -14.61
N VAL A 558 12.07 10.39 -14.72
CA VAL A 558 12.71 9.44 -15.64
C VAL A 558 13.71 8.56 -14.91
N ASN A 559 14.17 7.50 -15.58
CA ASN A 559 15.31 6.68 -15.16
C ASN A 559 16.64 7.45 -15.29
N TRP A 560 16.82 8.49 -14.47
CA TRP A 560 17.84 9.52 -14.65
C TRP A 560 19.29 9.02 -14.67
N LYS A 561 19.59 7.87 -14.04
CA LYS A 561 20.95 7.29 -14.08
C LYS A 561 21.31 6.67 -15.43
N ASP A 562 20.37 6.55 -16.37
CA ASP A 562 20.65 6.11 -17.74
C ASP A 562 20.93 7.27 -18.69
N TYR A 563 20.72 8.51 -18.23
CA TYR A 563 20.98 9.70 -19.03
C TYR A 563 22.41 10.17 -18.75
N GLU A 564 23.17 10.40 -19.82
CA GLU A 564 24.34 11.24 -19.71
C GLU A 564 23.85 12.66 -19.46
N VAL A 565 23.89 13.11 -18.20
CA VAL A 565 23.80 14.53 -17.92
C VAL A 565 25.04 15.14 -18.57
N THR A 566 24.90 15.63 -19.81
CA THR A 566 25.89 16.55 -20.36
C THR A 566 26.05 17.60 -19.29
N LYS A 567 27.21 17.60 -18.62
CA LYS A 567 27.63 18.66 -17.74
C LYS A 567 27.64 19.90 -18.62
N LYS A 568 26.50 20.58 -18.77
CA LYS A 568 26.50 22.02 -18.92
C LYS A 568 27.28 22.43 -17.69
N LYS A 569 28.57 22.71 -17.90
CA LYS A 569 29.37 23.45 -16.94
C LYS A 569 28.47 24.62 -16.58
N ILE A 570 27.86 24.56 -15.39
CA ILE A 570 27.43 25.75 -14.72
C ILE A 570 28.76 26.45 -14.49
N SER A 571 29.13 27.26 -15.48
CA SER A 571 30.22 28.21 -15.36
C SER A 571 29.69 29.17 -14.31
N TYR A 572 29.96 28.86 -13.04
CA TYR A 572 30.12 29.91 -12.06
C TYR A 572 31.06 30.89 -12.75
N LYS A 573 30.56 32.07 -13.13
CA LYS A 573 31.44 33.16 -13.51
C LYS A 573 32.27 33.39 -12.26
N VAL A 574 33.44 32.77 -12.21
CA VAL A 574 34.46 33.09 -11.23
C VAL A 574 34.60 34.59 -11.38
N LEU A 575 34.18 35.33 -10.34
CA LEU A 575 34.34 36.78 -10.29
C LEU A 575 35.79 37.04 -10.68
N SER A 576 36.02 37.94 -11.63
CA SER A 576 37.38 38.24 -12.08
C SER A 576 38.24 38.59 -10.86
N PRO A 577 39.56 38.35 -10.88
CA PRO A 577 40.45 38.77 -9.80
C PRO A 577 40.25 40.26 -9.43
N LEU A 578 39.86 41.08 -10.42
CA LEU A 578 39.47 42.46 -10.24
C LEU A 578 38.18 42.63 -9.41
N ALA A 579 37.13 41.86 -9.70
CA ALA A 579 35.88 41.90 -8.95
C ALA A 579 36.05 41.37 -7.52
N ILE A 580 36.85 40.33 -7.31
CA ILE A 580 37.22 39.86 -5.97
C ILE A 580 38.01 40.96 -5.24
N GLY A 581 38.99 41.57 -5.90
CA GLY A 581 39.77 42.69 -5.34
C GLY A 581 38.90 43.90 -4.97
N LEU A 582 37.92 44.26 -5.80
CA LEU A 582 36.99 45.35 -5.53
C LEU A 582 36.06 45.06 -4.34
N ILE A 583 35.54 43.83 -4.24
CA ILE A 583 34.70 43.41 -3.11
C ILE A 583 35.53 43.39 -1.82
N SER A 584 36.76 42.86 -1.86
CA SER A 584 37.67 42.87 -0.71
C SER A 584 38.02 44.30 -0.28
N ALA A 585 38.30 45.20 -1.21
CA ALA A 585 38.57 46.61 -0.91
C ALA A 585 37.35 47.32 -0.31
N ALA A 586 36.15 47.04 -0.81
CA ALA A 586 34.90 47.57 -0.27
C ALA A 586 34.64 47.08 1.16
N CYS A 587 34.88 45.79 1.43
CA CYS A 587 34.77 45.22 2.78
C CYS A 587 35.78 45.84 3.75
N VAL A 588 37.02 46.06 3.32
CA VAL A 588 38.06 46.72 4.14
C VAL A 588 37.70 48.18 4.41
N ALA A 589 37.23 48.92 3.41
CA ALA A 589 36.77 50.29 3.59
C ALA A 589 35.58 50.37 4.57
N PHE A 590 34.63 49.43 4.47
CA PHE A 590 33.49 49.35 5.38
C PHE A 590 33.92 49.03 6.81
N LEU A 591 34.89 48.12 6.99
CA LEU A 591 35.51 47.82 8.29
C LEU A 591 36.23 49.04 8.87
N ILE A 592 36.97 49.80 8.06
CA ILE A 592 37.64 51.03 8.50
C ILE A 592 36.60 52.07 8.96
N VAL A 593 35.49 52.21 8.24
CA VAL A 593 34.37 53.11 8.61
C VAL A 593 33.73 52.68 9.94
N ILE A 594 33.50 51.38 10.13
CA ILE A 594 32.97 50.85 11.41
C ILE A 594 33.95 51.11 12.56
N VAL A 595 35.24 50.83 12.38
CA VAL A 595 36.27 51.03 13.41
C VAL A 595 36.45 52.52 13.74
N THR A 596 36.37 53.40 12.74
CA THR A 596 36.42 54.86 12.98
C THR A 596 35.16 55.37 13.66
N LEU A 597 33.97 54.89 13.29
CA LEU A 597 32.72 55.23 14.00
C LEU A 597 32.76 54.78 15.47
N LEU A 598 33.26 53.58 15.75
CA LEU A 598 33.45 53.07 17.12
C LEU A 598 34.52 53.86 17.91
N ALA A 599 35.56 54.36 17.25
CA ALA A 599 36.56 55.24 17.86
C ALA A 599 36.01 56.65 18.16
N PHE A 600 35.02 57.13 17.39
CA PHE A 600 34.35 58.41 17.64
C PHE A 600 33.31 58.33 18.75
N THR A 601 32.57 57.22 18.88
CA THR A 601 31.60 57.03 19.98
C THR A 601 32.31 56.88 21.34
N THR A 602 33.48 56.25 21.38
CA THR A 602 34.30 56.12 22.61
C THR A 602 34.99 57.43 23.02
N LYS A 603 35.29 58.34 22.09
CA LYS A 603 35.75 59.71 22.42
C LYS A 603 34.65 60.61 22.95
N LYS A 604 33.39 60.44 22.52
CA LYS A 604 32.25 61.23 23.00
C LYS A 604 31.79 60.82 24.41
N ALA A 605 31.97 59.55 24.78
CA ALA A 605 31.65 59.03 26.12
C ALA A 605 32.64 59.45 27.23
N LYS A 606 33.85 59.93 26.89
CA LYS A 606 34.83 60.45 27.87
C LYS A 606 34.71 61.96 28.15
N SER A 607 33.77 62.67 27.52
CA SER A 607 33.60 64.13 27.63
C SER A 607 32.34 64.55 28.41
N ILE A 608 31.50 63.63 28.88
CA ILE A 608 30.23 63.94 29.55
C ILE A 608 30.18 63.22 30.91
N ASN A 609 31.23 63.36 31.72
CA ASN A 609 31.24 62.90 33.10
C ASN A 609 31.77 64.03 33.99
N GLY A 610 30.92 65.04 34.21
CA GLY A 610 31.30 66.23 34.95
C GLY A 610 30.16 67.23 35.14
N SER A 611 29.00 66.77 35.62
CA SER A 611 28.06 67.51 36.49
C SER A 611 26.67 66.87 36.39
N ILE A 612 26.18 66.30 37.48
CA ILE A 612 24.95 66.69 38.17
C ILE A 612 24.69 65.63 39.26
N TYR A 613 24.66 66.17 40.47
CA TYR A 613 24.34 65.54 41.74
C TYR A 613 22.86 65.15 41.83
N ASN A 614 22.60 64.14 42.68
CA ASN A 614 21.41 63.91 43.50
C ASN A 614 20.05 63.72 42.83
N GLU A 615 19.48 62.52 42.94
CA GLU A 615 18.36 62.20 43.85
C GLU A 615 17.87 60.76 43.60
N TYR A 616 17.18 60.20 44.60
CA TYR A 616 16.45 58.92 44.65
C TYR A 616 17.18 57.69 45.17
N GLU A 617 17.27 57.67 46.50
CA GLU A 617 17.09 56.47 47.34
C GLU A 617 15.61 56.01 47.35
N GLN A 618 15.45 54.70 47.55
CA GLN A 618 14.28 53.96 48.08
C GLN A 618 13.07 53.66 47.18
N GLY A 619 12.86 52.35 46.98
CA GLY A 619 11.64 51.76 46.46
C GLY A 619 11.76 50.24 46.36
N ASN A 620 11.59 49.55 47.49
CA ASN A 620 11.59 48.09 47.61
C ASN A 620 10.49 47.44 46.75
N CYS A 621 10.85 46.40 45.99
CA CYS A 621 9.93 45.33 45.60
C CYS A 621 10.65 44.00 45.91
N GLU A 622 10.21 43.31 46.96
CA GLU A 622 10.72 42.01 47.38
C GLU A 622 9.97 40.89 46.65
N GLU A 623 10.73 39.91 46.14
CA GLU A 623 10.20 38.62 45.71
C GLU A 623 9.91 37.75 46.94
N ASN A 624 8.67 37.28 47.10
CA ASN A 624 8.35 36.19 48.01
C ASN A 624 7.53 35.13 47.27
N ILE A 625 8.04 33.90 47.29
CA ILE A 625 7.43 32.70 46.70
C ILE A 625 6.62 31.99 47.79
N VAL A 626 5.29 31.90 47.63
CA VAL A 626 4.45 30.90 48.29
C VAL A 626 3.25 30.57 47.37
N ASP A 627 3.06 29.28 47.09
CA ASP A 627 1.93 28.63 46.38
C ASP A 627 1.48 29.21 45.01
N ASP A 628 1.82 28.47 43.94
CA ASP A 628 1.13 28.36 42.64
C ASP A 628 0.25 29.55 42.20
N ASP A 629 0.85 30.73 41.96
CA ASP A 629 0.42 31.74 40.98
C ASP A 629 1.30 33.00 41.07
N ILE A 630 2.02 33.36 39.98
CA ILE A 630 2.73 34.65 39.91
C ILE A 630 1.79 35.70 39.30
N LYS A 631 1.23 36.58 40.12
CA LYS A 631 0.55 37.81 39.69
C LYS A 631 1.44 39.03 39.96
N ILE A 632 1.94 39.64 38.90
CA ILE A 632 2.62 40.94 38.95
C ILE A 632 1.58 42.01 38.62
N LYS A 633 1.30 42.90 39.57
CA LYS A 633 0.43 44.06 39.39
C LYS A 633 1.29 45.32 39.50
N CYS A 634 1.51 45.99 38.37
CA CYS A 634 2.09 47.33 38.31
C CYS A 634 1.09 48.25 37.59
N ASN A 635 0.87 49.44 38.14
CA ASN A 635 -0.21 50.35 37.73
C ASN A 635 -0.11 50.85 36.27
N ASP A 636 -1.29 51.15 35.74
CA ASP A 636 -1.71 51.51 34.38
C ASP A 636 -0.95 52.66 33.67
N GLN A 637 -0.66 52.48 32.37
CA GLN A 637 -1.10 53.36 31.27
C GLN A 637 -0.76 52.75 29.89
N ALA A 638 -1.59 53.07 28.88
CA ALA A 638 -1.89 52.25 27.71
C ALA A 638 -1.29 52.71 26.36
N PHE A 639 -1.40 51.79 25.38
CA PHE A 639 -1.46 51.91 23.90
C PHE A 639 -0.21 51.66 22.99
N GLU A 640 -0.30 50.51 22.28
CA GLU A 640 -0.06 50.19 20.84
C GLU A 640 1.18 50.71 20.09
N HIS A 641 2.05 49.83 19.55
CA HIS A 641 1.91 49.09 18.28
C HIS A 641 3.25 48.40 17.88
N LYS A 642 3.12 47.25 17.18
CA LYS A 642 4.08 46.42 16.39
C LYS A 642 5.54 46.92 16.21
N GLU A 643 6.54 46.07 16.40
CA GLU A 643 7.12 45.14 15.40
C GLU A 643 8.35 44.38 15.96
N LYS A 644 8.67 43.24 15.34
CA LYS A 644 9.71 42.27 15.71
C LYS A 644 11.13 42.80 15.52
N LEU A 645 12.02 42.52 16.47
CA LEU A 645 13.47 42.39 16.22
C LEU A 645 14.02 41.11 16.83
N LYS A 646 14.74 40.38 15.97
CA LYS A 646 15.49 39.14 16.19
C LYS A 646 16.65 39.37 17.17
N THR A 647 16.88 38.42 18.06
CA THR A 647 18.23 38.09 18.54
C THR A 647 18.40 36.58 18.48
N GLY A 648 19.47 36.14 17.81
CA GLY A 648 19.94 34.76 17.86
C GLY A 648 21.11 34.64 18.82
N SER A 649 21.26 33.48 19.45
CA SER A 649 22.57 32.87 19.68
C SER A 649 22.43 31.37 19.89
N PHE A 650 23.22 30.63 19.13
CA PHE A 650 23.36 29.19 19.07
C PHE A 650 23.75 28.53 20.40
N LYS A 651 23.16 27.35 20.68
CA LYS A 651 23.88 26.10 21.03
C LYS A 651 22.90 24.90 20.97
N GLU A 652 23.30 23.91 20.16
CA GLU A 652 22.68 22.61 19.85
C GLU A 652 22.54 21.62 21.04
N PRO A 653 21.85 20.46 20.91
CA PRO A 653 21.38 19.80 19.68
C PRO A 653 19.87 19.48 19.62
N LEU A 654 19.37 19.48 18.37
CA LEU A 654 18.03 19.03 17.99
C LEU A 654 17.83 17.54 18.31
N LYS A 655 16.84 17.26 19.17
CA LYS A 655 15.98 16.09 19.09
C LYS A 655 14.64 16.58 18.54
N ILE A 656 14.37 16.37 17.25
CA ILE A 656 13.01 16.47 16.70
C ILE A 656 12.88 15.42 15.58
N ILE A 657 12.11 14.37 15.86
CA ILE A 657 11.30 13.63 14.90
C ILE A 657 9.90 13.62 15.54
N GLU A 658 8.91 14.21 14.88
CA GLU A 658 7.48 14.10 15.21
C GLU A 658 6.64 14.03 13.95
#